data_AF-A0A662DQA1-F1
#
_entry.id   AF-A0A662DQA1-F1
#
_cell.length_a   1.000
_cell.length_b   1.000
_cell.length_c   1.000
_cell.angle_alpha   90.00
_cell.angle_beta   90.00
_cell.angle_gamma   90.00
#
_symmetry.space_group_name_H-M   'P 1'
#
loop_
_entity.id
_entity.type
_entity.pdbx_description
1 polymer ?
#
loop_
_entity_poly.entity_id
_entity_poly.type
_entity_poly.pdbx_seq_one_letter_code
_entity_poly.pdbx_strand_id
1 'polypeptide(L)'
;MSLIGGVGSAWAAKPVTGWVARSTGAQSVALIEAEKPGTWIDLKNGGILEERPHTDASRATHGGRLIWEETRFVEDRNGGSHIFHRQRYIPGIRRHAAGLKIPTNGFQLRGSSLGFHSDASGKLVGIAGTRFEDVKVIVKPAIANAREALENAITGARAQRSDVVFLESLDEMLVKRLLESAEIELASTGDGSTFGFLWSVKVATHRGSTLSVELDAATGEVLSVFDGIVHAECTPDTNSQVFVDGRSQLGGTINIPATEAPDLDAELPGFTREAHRVAGPEIIVYMGEAGPTDQCPSVPGVQFYRVFPLTSADGGDTWDDDWNVSGRTFMGKSAADAMKHTIQTMDTLAHYGWNSYDGRGGPAGIAVDSDCGGEFDNAFFDLNDNSPFAPDDGIGICKSSDPAAPQRSAALDIVAHEWGHGVIRHSAGWFNSVGGKSLHEGFADLIGYGVEWYTMGATNWVLGAGIGEMLRRVDQDDGVSSYHQCDEAAGRVGTPSVHAMGNKIGVVFRMMAEGVANPGDPADCDLNNCFTGDSPPGVCDSMVFGLEPEALGTDHAFRFLLELLWYMTSPSTAWDDLPGLATVLGRSMGLPGKEYGGKVKIRLPIGSPQCVDYHDFAGASSAHVALTAIGYPPNHQLIGPCE
;
A
#
# COMPACT_ATOMS: atom_id res chain seq x y z
N MET A 1 -23.64 33.13 26.16
CA MET A 1 -23.84 31.79 25.56
C MET A 1 -24.16 31.99 24.09
N SER A 2 -23.14 31.94 23.25
CA SER A 2 -23.20 31.86 21.79
C SER A 2 -22.19 30.78 21.45
N LEU A 3 -22.67 29.55 21.27
CA LEU A 3 -21.86 28.35 21.06
C LEU A 3 -21.61 28.17 19.56
N ILE A 4 -20.32 28.11 19.21
CA ILE A 4 -19.69 27.24 18.20
C ILE A 4 -20.37 27.27 16.82
N GLY A 5 -19.95 28.22 16.00
CA GLY A 5 -20.09 28.16 14.55
C GLY A 5 -18.71 28.05 13.92
N GLY A 6 -18.45 26.96 13.20
CA GLY A 6 -17.32 26.86 12.26
C GLY A 6 -16.11 26.05 12.75
N VAL A 7 -16.30 24.81 13.19
CA VAL A 7 -15.23 23.80 13.08
C VAL A 7 -15.67 22.81 12.01
N GLY A 8 -14.95 22.82 10.89
CA GLY A 8 -15.16 21.94 9.75
C GLY A 8 -15.22 20.47 10.18
N SER A 9 -16.11 19.77 9.53
CA SER A 9 -16.45 18.36 9.70
C SER A 9 -15.26 17.39 9.65
N ALA A 10 -15.35 16.38 10.53
CA ALA A 10 -14.80 15.02 10.39
C ALA A 10 -13.34 14.73 10.80
N TRP A 11 -13.01 14.94 12.07
CA TRP A 11 -11.99 14.14 12.79
C TRP A 11 -12.51 13.74 14.17
N ALA A 12 -13.61 13.00 14.20
CA ALA A 12 -14.03 12.28 15.40
C ALA A 12 -13.59 10.83 15.24
N ALA A 13 -12.31 10.55 15.48
CA ALA A 13 -11.85 9.18 15.72
C ALA A 13 -12.72 8.62 16.86
N LYS A 14 -13.67 7.72 16.54
CA LYS A 14 -14.47 7.05 17.56
C LYS A 14 -13.51 6.29 18.49
N PRO A 15 -13.70 6.37 19.81
CA PRO A 15 -12.64 6.07 20.77
C PRO A 15 -12.47 4.56 20.97
N VAL A 16 -11.56 3.94 20.23
CA VAL A 16 -10.95 2.64 20.59
C VAL A 16 -10.29 2.72 21.98
N THR A 17 -9.92 3.94 22.41
CA THR A 17 -9.31 4.26 23.71
C THR A 17 -10.20 4.00 24.92
N GLY A 18 -11.53 3.91 24.75
CA GLY A 18 -12.47 3.78 25.86
C GLY A 18 -12.53 2.40 26.49
N TRP A 19 -12.31 1.34 25.71
CA TRP A 19 -12.41 -0.05 26.20
C TRP A 19 -11.15 -0.46 26.96
N VAL A 20 -9.97 -0.19 26.41
CA VAL A 20 -8.67 -0.48 27.03
C VAL A 20 -8.52 0.22 28.38
N ALA A 21 -8.93 1.49 28.49
CA ALA A 21 -8.87 2.23 29.75
C ALA A 21 -9.74 1.62 30.86
N ARG A 22 -10.94 1.13 30.51
CA ARG A 22 -11.85 0.52 31.49
C ARG A 22 -11.36 -0.85 31.97
N SER A 23 -10.75 -1.65 31.10
CA SER A 23 -10.29 -2.99 31.46
C SER A 23 -8.94 -3.00 32.17
N THR A 24 -8.07 -2.02 31.89
CA THR A 24 -6.71 -1.97 32.43
C THR A 24 -6.51 -0.91 33.51
N GLY A 25 -7.48 -0.03 33.73
CA GLY A 25 -7.33 1.14 34.60
C GLY A 25 -6.39 2.22 34.05
N ALA A 26 -6.00 2.14 32.77
CA ALA A 26 -5.28 3.21 32.10
C ALA A 26 -6.14 4.48 32.00
N GLN A 27 -5.50 5.65 32.03
CA GLN A 27 -6.14 6.92 31.79
C GLN A 27 -6.32 7.14 30.29
N SER A 28 -7.57 7.25 29.82
CA SER A 28 -7.84 7.74 28.46
C SER A 28 -7.44 9.21 28.32
N VAL A 29 -6.77 9.52 27.22
CA VAL A 29 -6.39 10.88 26.81
C VAL A 29 -7.02 11.14 25.45
N ALA A 30 -7.70 12.28 25.32
CA ALA A 30 -8.25 12.77 24.07
C ALA A 30 -8.26 14.30 24.12
N LEU A 31 -7.23 14.91 23.53
CA LEU A 31 -7.00 16.35 23.57
C LEU A 31 -6.99 16.92 22.16
N ILE A 32 -7.55 18.12 22.00
CA ILE A 32 -7.40 18.94 20.78
C ILE A 32 -6.79 20.28 21.16
N GLU A 33 -6.02 20.89 20.26
CA GLU A 33 -5.49 22.22 20.54
C GLU A 33 -6.62 23.26 20.53
N ALA A 34 -6.63 24.14 21.52
CA ALA A 34 -7.57 25.26 21.60
C ALA A 34 -7.15 26.40 20.66
N GLU A 35 -8.01 27.42 20.51
CA GLU A 35 -7.70 28.62 19.71
C GLU A 35 -6.43 29.35 20.19
N LYS A 36 -6.13 29.29 21.50
CA LYS A 36 -4.90 29.86 22.07
C LYS A 36 -3.78 28.80 21.98
N PRO A 37 -2.69 29.06 21.23
CA PRO A 37 -1.60 28.11 21.08
C PRO A 37 -1.03 27.63 22.42
N GLY A 38 -0.77 26.33 22.51
CA GLY A 38 -0.27 25.70 23.75
C GLY A 38 -1.31 25.44 24.83
N THR A 39 -2.58 25.79 24.62
CA THR A 39 -3.69 25.33 25.47
C THR A 39 -4.47 24.22 24.76
N TRP A 40 -4.93 23.24 25.53
CA TRP A 40 -5.56 22.02 25.02
C TRP A 40 -6.94 21.86 25.63
N ILE A 41 -7.89 21.28 24.90
CA ILE A 41 -9.22 20.94 25.41
C ILE A 41 -9.29 19.44 25.59
N ASP A 42 -9.58 19.00 26.81
CA ASP A 42 -9.92 17.60 27.08
C ASP A 42 -11.31 17.29 26.53
N LEU A 43 -11.37 16.47 25.48
CA LEU A 43 -12.61 16.10 24.81
C LEU A 43 -13.57 15.31 25.72
N LYS A 44 -13.09 14.73 26.82
CA LYS A 44 -13.93 13.97 27.75
C LYS A 44 -14.77 14.86 28.66
N ASN A 45 -14.23 15.99 29.10
CA ASN A 45 -14.88 16.85 30.10
C ASN A 45 -14.98 18.33 29.70
N GLY A 46 -14.42 18.71 28.54
CA GLY A 46 -14.38 20.08 28.04
C GLY A 46 -13.43 21.02 28.79
N GLY A 47 -12.60 20.49 29.69
CA GLY A 47 -11.65 21.28 30.48
C GLY A 47 -10.49 21.78 29.64
N ILE A 48 -10.06 23.02 29.89
CA ILE A 48 -8.84 23.58 29.29
C ILE A 48 -7.64 23.12 30.13
N LEU A 49 -6.65 22.51 29.48
CA LEU A 49 -5.36 22.12 30.04
C LEU A 49 -4.30 23.10 29.53
N GLU A 50 -3.49 23.62 30.45
CA GLU A 50 -2.39 24.54 30.11
C GLU A 50 -1.13 23.81 29.64
N GLU A 51 -1.06 22.49 29.83
CA GLU A 51 0.15 21.71 29.52
C GLU A 51 -0.20 20.39 28.82
N ARG A 52 0.57 20.08 27.77
CA ARG A 52 0.47 18.83 27.02
C ARG A 52 1.00 17.65 27.85
N PRO A 53 0.52 16.41 27.61
CA PRO A 53 1.23 15.21 28.01
C PRO A 53 2.64 15.21 27.38
N HIS A 54 3.69 15.23 28.20
CA HIS A 54 5.06 15.13 27.69
C HIS A 54 5.46 13.67 27.45
N THR A 55 6.03 13.38 26.27
CA THR A 55 6.66 12.09 25.91
C THR A 55 8.10 11.98 26.41
N ASP A 56 8.77 13.13 26.58
CA ASP A 56 10.23 13.17 26.70
C ASP A 56 10.73 13.01 28.15
N ALA A 57 9.80 12.96 29.11
CA ALA A 57 10.13 12.83 30.52
C ALA A 57 10.06 11.38 30.96
N SER A 58 11.21 10.78 31.29
CA SER A 58 11.19 9.57 32.12
C SER A 58 10.51 9.91 33.45
N ARG A 59 9.39 9.27 33.75
CA ARG A 59 8.59 9.57 34.96
C ARG A 59 8.92 8.56 36.05
N ALA A 60 9.40 9.05 37.19
CA ALA A 60 9.59 8.20 38.37
C ALA A 60 8.25 7.62 38.84
N THR A 61 8.25 6.36 39.24
CA THR A 61 7.12 5.63 39.80
C THR A 61 7.53 5.04 41.15
N HIS A 62 6.58 4.44 41.88
CA HIS A 62 6.88 3.80 43.17
C HIS A 62 7.92 2.67 43.10
N GLY A 63 8.11 2.03 41.95
CA GLY A 63 9.02 0.89 41.78
C GLY A 63 10.15 1.07 40.77
N GLY A 64 10.16 2.15 40.00
CA GLY A 64 11.02 2.29 38.81
C GLY A 64 10.74 3.58 38.05
N ARG A 65 10.83 3.55 36.72
CA ARG A 65 10.46 4.68 35.87
C ARG A 65 9.69 4.25 34.63
N LEU A 66 8.74 5.08 34.20
CA LEU A 66 8.08 5.00 32.91
C LEU A 66 8.86 5.81 31.89
N ILE A 67 9.03 5.27 30.69
CA ILE A 67 9.55 5.98 29.53
C ILE A 67 8.58 5.80 28.37
N TRP A 68 8.64 6.70 27.39
CA TRP A 68 7.96 6.52 26.12
C TRP A 68 8.93 6.00 25.07
N GLU A 69 8.44 5.12 24.21
CA GLU A 69 9.11 4.61 23.02
C GLU A 69 8.22 4.97 21.83
N GLU A 70 8.81 5.60 20.80
CA GLU A 70 8.13 5.77 19.52
C GLU A 70 8.02 4.40 18.83
N THR A 71 6.80 4.02 18.47
CA THR A 71 6.51 2.72 17.84
C THR A 71 6.23 2.85 16.36
N ARG A 72 5.70 4.02 15.92
CA ARG A 72 5.28 4.24 14.54
C ARG A 72 5.25 5.73 14.22
N PHE A 73 5.70 6.08 13.01
CA PHE A 73 5.56 7.39 12.41
C PHE A 73 4.85 7.23 11.05
N VAL A 74 3.84 8.05 10.78
CA VAL A 74 3.10 8.07 9.51
C VAL A 74 2.90 9.53 9.10
N GLU A 75 3.04 9.85 7.81
CA GLU A 75 2.66 11.14 7.25
C GLU A 75 1.40 10.96 6.39
N ASP A 76 0.40 11.81 6.58
CA ASP A 76 -0.85 11.78 5.86
C ASP A 76 -0.78 12.58 4.54
N ARG A 77 -1.81 12.41 3.70
CA ARG A 77 -1.89 13.05 2.36
C ARG A 77 -1.96 14.56 2.39
N ASN A 78 -2.21 15.18 3.53
CA ASN A 78 -2.20 16.63 3.71
C ASN A 78 -0.86 17.13 4.25
N GLY A 79 0.16 16.26 4.37
CA GLY A 79 1.45 16.56 5.02
C GLY A 79 1.39 16.54 6.54
N GLY A 80 0.28 16.09 7.13
CA GLY A 80 0.14 15.95 8.57
C GLY A 80 0.93 14.76 9.11
N SER A 81 1.64 14.90 10.22
CA SER A 81 2.38 13.79 10.82
C SER A 81 1.56 13.10 11.92
N HIS A 82 1.69 11.79 12.04
CA HIS A 82 1.11 10.96 13.10
C HIS A 82 2.21 10.14 13.78
N ILE A 83 2.51 10.47 15.03
CA ILE A 83 3.55 9.81 15.82
C ILE A 83 2.89 9.02 16.93
N PHE A 84 3.15 7.71 16.99
CA PHE A 84 2.59 6.81 17.99
C PHE A 84 3.67 6.40 18.97
N HIS A 85 3.34 6.52 20.26
CA HIS A 85 4.21 6.13 21.35
C HIS A 85 3.56 5.09 22.25
N ARG A 86 4.41 4.28 22.89
CA ARG A 86 4.04 3.30 23.91
C ARG A 86 4.86 3.51 25.17
N GLN A 87 4.28 3.20 26.34
CA GLN A 87 5.05 3.24 27.57
C GLN A 87 5.85 1.97 27.80
N ARG A 88 7.09 2.13 28.27
CA ARG A 88 7.89 1.06 28.84
C ARG A 88 8.19 1.34 30.30
N TYR A 89 8.30 0.28 31.08
CA TYR A 89 8.59 0.32 32.50
C TYR A 89 9.99 -0.23 32.77
N ILE A 90 10.84 0.61 33.37
CA ILE A 90 12.19 0.23 33.81
C ILE A 90 12.15 0.09 35.34
N PRO A 91 12.18 -1.14 35.89
CA PRO A 91 12.20 -1.35 37.33
C PRO A 91 13.48 -0.78 37.96
N GLY A 92 13.40 -0.32 39.21
CA GLY A 92 14.56 0.12 39.97
C GLY A 92 15.47 -1.04 40.37
N ILE A 93 16.80 -0.78 40.39
CA ILE A 93 17.91 -1.74 40.58
C ILE A 93 17.76 -2.71 41.78
N ARG A 94 16.95 -2.36 42.80
CA ARG A 94 16.87 -3.08 44.07
C ARG A 94 15.71 -4.07 44.21
N ARG A 95 14.87 -4.26 43.18
CA ARG A 95 13.63 -5.06 43.29
C ARG A 95 13.51 -6.24 42.33
N HIS A 96 14.60 -6.65 41.69
CA HIS A 96 14.52 -7.70 40.67
C HIS A 96 14.27 -9.08 41.29
N ALA A 97 13.37 -9.84 40.67
CA ALA A 97 13.31 -11.28 40.85
C ALA A 97 14.66 -11.88 40.41
N ALA A 98 15.18 -12.84 41.16
CA ALA A 98 16.42 -13.51 40.79
C ALA A 98 16.23 -14.20 39.43
N GLY A 99 16.95 -13.76 38.40
CA GLY A 99 17.04 -14.45 37.10
C GLY A 99 16.37 -13.77 35.91
N LEU A 100 15.42 -12.83 36.08
CA LEU A 100 14.80 -12.16 34.93
C LEU A 100 15.73 -11.09 34.35
N LYS A 101 16.14 -11.26 33.08
CA LYS A 101 16.89 -10.23 32.36
C LYS A 101 15.95 -9.08 32.00
N ILE A 102 16.26 -7.89 32.49
CA ILE A 102 15.52 -6.67 32.14
C ILE A 102 15.99 -6.25 30.76
N PRO A 103 15.09 -6.07 29.77
CA PRO A 103 15.46 -5.49 28.49
C PRO A 103 16.11 -4.11 28.70
N THR A 104 17.07 -3.74 27.86
CA THR A 104 17.79 -2.45 27.97
C THR A 104 16.82 -1.25 28.02
N ASN A 105 15.67 -1.37 27.35
CA ASN A 105 14.63 -0.34 27.28
C ASN A 105 13.47 -0.59 28.25
N GLY A 106 13.58 -1.55 29.18
CA GLY A 106 12.51 -1.94 30.10
C GLY A 106 11.41 -2.80 29.47
N PHE A 107 10.39 -3.11 30.27
CA PHE A 107 9.25 -3.94 29.87
C PHE A 107 8.17 -3.13 29.20
N GLN A 108 7.57 -3.67 28.17
CA GLN A 108 6.40 -3.10 27.52
C GLN A 108 5.21 -3.04 28.48
N LEU A 109 4.46 -1.94 28.49
CA LEU A 109 3.17 -1.86 29.19
C LEU A 109 2.03 -2.16 28.23
N ARG A 110 1.25 -3.20 28.54
CA ARG A 110 0.07 -3.56 27.76
C ARG A 110 -1.04 -2.55 27.98
N GLY A 111 -1.62 -2.05 26.90
CA GLY A 111 -2.72 -1.08 26.94
C GLY A 111 -2.29 0.39 27.09
N SER A 112 -0.99 0.72 27.00
CA SER A 112 -0.53 2.11 26.84
C SER A 112 -0.23 2.41 25.38
N SER A 113 -0.88 3.42 24.81
CA SER A 113 -0.60 3.91 23.46
C SER A 113 -1.04 5.36 23.36
N LEU A 114 -0.20 6.27 22.87
CA LEU A 114 -0.56 7.66 22.59
C LEU A 114 -0.19 8.02 21.15
N GLY A 115 -1.16 8.51 20.39
CA GLY A 115 -0.98 9.12 19.09
C GLY A 115 -0.91 10.65 19.19
N PHE A 116 0.06 11.24 18.49
CA PHE A 116 0.26 12.68 18.33
C PHE A 116 0.03 13.01 16.86
N HIS A 117 -0.94 13.89 16.60
CA HIS A 117 -1.36 14.23 15.25
C HIS A 117 -1.05 15.70 15.00
N SER A 118 -0.25 15.98 13.98
CA SER A 118 0.11 17.32 13.54
C SER A 118 -0.44 17.59 12.15
N ASP A 119 -0.69 18.86 11.84
CA ASP A 119 -1.03 19.30 10.49
C ASP A 119 0.22 19.43 9.59
N ALA A 120 0.00 19.84 8.34
CA ALA A 120 1.01 20.08 7.31
C ALA A 120 2.16 21.02 7.71
N SER A 121 1.91 21.91 8.68
CA SER A 121 2.90 22.86 9.17
C SER A 121 3.75 22.29 10.30
N GLY A 122 3.51 21.03 10.68
CA GLY A 122 4.08 20.40 11.86
C GLY A 122 3.43 20.85 13.16
N LYS A 123 2.34 21.62 13.12
CA LYS A 123 1.62 22.07 14.31
C LYS A 123 0.77 20.92 14.84
N LEU A 124 1.00 20.54 16.09
CA LEU A 124 0.24 19.47 16.76
C LEU A 124 -1.22 19.89 16.93
N VAL A 125 -2.15 19.15 16.35
CA VAL A 125 -3.60 19.43 16.36
C VAL A 125 -4.39 18.52 17.30
N GLY A 126 -3.87 17.33 17.61
CA GLY A 126 -4.58 16.36 18.44
C GLY A 126 -3.68 15.34 19.13
N ILE A 127 -4.15 14.84 20.27
CA ILE A 127 -3.52 13.75 21.02
C ILE A 127 -4.60 12.76 21.45
N ALA A 128 -4.45 11.48 21.14
CA ALA A 128 -5.43 10.47 21.53
C ALA A 128 -4.76 9.17 21.98
N GLY A 129 -5.32 8.52 23.00
CA GLY A 129 -4.82 7.23 23.45
C GLY A 129 -5.13 6.88 24.90
N THR A 130 -4.28 6.04 25.48
CA THR A 130 -4.30 5.60 26.88
C THR A 130 -2.90 5.61 27.47
N ARG A 131 -2.80 6.00 28.74
CA ARG A 131 -1.53 5.99 29.48
C ARG A 131 -1.72 5.54 30.92
N PHE A 132 -0.66 5.03 31.52
CA PHE A 132 -0.52 4.81 32.96
C PHE A 132 0.29 5.95 33.58
N GLU A 133 -0.13 6.39 34.76
CA GLU A 133 0.57 7.46 35.49
C GLU A 133 1.58 6.91 36.51
N ASP A 134 1.39 5.68 36.96
CA ASP A 134 2.19 5.05 38.00
C ASP A 134 2.10 3.52 37.92
N VAL A 135 3.10 2.84 38.47
CA VAL A 135 3.20 1.37 38.59
C VAL A 135 3.57 1.08 40.03
N LYS A 136 2.58 0.70 40.86
CA LYS A 136 2.75 0.64 42.34
C LYS A 136 3.20 -0.72 42.83
N VAL A 137 2.55 -1.77 42.36
CA VAL A 137 2.79 -3.14 42.81
C VAL A 137 3.13 -3.99 41.60
N ILE A 138 4.23 -4.73 41.71
CA ILE A 138 4.67 -5.67 40.69
C ILE A 138 4.68 -7.05 41.33
N VAL A 139 3.83 -7.94 40.82
CA VAL A 139 3.86 -9.34 41.22
C VAL A 139 5.09 -9.99 40.60
N LYS A 140 5.91 -10.64 41.43
CA LYS A 140 7.15 -11.28 40.97
C LYS A 140 6.82 -12.48 40.08
N PRO A 141 7.49 -12.65 38.93
CA PRO A 141 7.30 -13.84 38.11
C PRO A 141 7.93 -15.04 38.82
N ALA A 142 7.24 -16.18 38.79
CA ALA A 142 7.78 -17.50 39.11
C ALA A 142 8.45 -18.12 37.88
N ILE A 143 7.92 -17.86 36.69
CA ILE A 143 8.49 -18.30 35.41
C ILE A 143 9.61 -17.34 35.01
N ALA A 144 10.85 -17.81 35.07
CA ALA A 144 12.02 -16.94 34.94
C ALA A 144 12.55 -16.81 33.50
N ASN A 145 12.15 -17.69 32.58
CA ASN A 145 12.71 -17.75 31.23
C ASN A 145 11.70 -18.23 30.18
N ALA A 146 11.98 -17.92 28.92
CA ALA A 146 11.13 -18.24 27.77
C ALA A 146 10.87 -19.75 27.59
N ARG A 147 11.81 -20.61 27.98
CA ARG A 147 11.65 -22.06 27.85
C ARG A 147 10.63 -22.61 28.84
N GLU A 148 10.74 -22.21 30.10
CA GLU A 148 9.76 -22.55 31.12
C GLU A 148 8.38 -21.97 30.78
N ALA A 149 8.33 -20.77 30.18
CA ALA A 149 7.09 -20.19 29.67
C ALA A 149 6.50 -21.05 28.53
N LEU A 150 7.30 -21.48 27.56
CA LEU A 150 6.86 -22.34 26.46
C LEU A 150 6.34 -23.70 26.97
N GLU A 151 7.04 -24.33 27.91
CA GLU A 151 6.63 -25.59 28.54
C GLU A 151 5.28 -25.47 29.26
N ASN A 152 5.08 -24.38 30.03
CA ASN A 152 3.82 -24.09 30.70
C ASN A 152 2.69 -23.74 29.71
N ALA A 153 3.01 -22.99 28.65
CA ALA A 153 2.07 -22.64 27.59
C ALA A 153 1.56 -23.88 26.86
N ILE A 154 2.46 -24.79 26.47
CA ILE A 154 2.08 -26.07 25.84
C ILE A 154 1.22 -26.89 26.81
N THR A 155 1.64 -27.03 28.07
CA THR A 155 0.90 -27.82 29.06
C THR A 155 -0.51 -27.28 29.28
N GLY A 156 -0.65 -25.97 29.48
CA GLY A 156 -1.94 -25.36 29.76
C GLY A 156 -2.83 -25.23 28.53
N ALA A 157 -2.26 -24.93 27.35
CA ALA A 157 -3.02 -24.92 26.10
C ALA A 157 -3.56 -26.31 25.77
N ARG A 158 -2.79 -27.37 26.03
CA ARG A 158 -3.24 -28.77 25.84
C ARG A 158 -4.42 -29.18 26.71
N ALA A 159 -4.61 -28.53 27.86
CA ALA A 159 -5.80 -28.74 28.69
C ALA A 159 -7.08 -28.19 28.05
N GLN A 160 -6.95 -27.23 27.12
CA GLN A 160 -8.05 -26.57 26.41
C GLN A 160 -8.20 -27.04 24.96
N ARG A 161 -7.09 -27.48 24.33
CA ARG A 161 -6.93 -27.77 22.91
C ARG A 161 -6.14 -29.07 22.72
N SER A 162 -6.79 -30.12 22.23
CA SER A 162 -6.16 -31.44 22.06
C SER A 162 -5.12 -31.50 20.94
N ASP A 163 -5.13 -30.53 20.03
CA ASP A 163 -4.27 -30.46 18.85
C ASP A 163 -2.91 -29.77 19.12
N VAL A 164 -2.64 -29.27 20.32
CA VAL A 164 -1.33 -28.67 20.65
C VAL A 164 -0.24 -29.74 20.79
N VAL A 165 0.89 -29.52 20.12
CA VAL A 165 2.01 -30.46 20.00
C VAL A 165 2.87 -30.46 21.27
N PHE A 166 3.38 -31.63 21.64
CA PHE A 166 4.34 -31.76 22.74
C PHE A 166 5.68 -31.13 22.37
N LEU A 167 6.32 -30.45 23.32
CA LEU A 167 7.62 -29.82 23.09
C LEU A 167 8.67 -30.83 22.61
N GLU A 168 8.63 -32.06 23.13
CA GLU A 168 9.57 -33.15 22.79
C GLU A 168 9.38 -33.70 21.37
N SER A 169 8.27 -33.36 20.71
CA SER A 169 7.98 -33.76 19.34
C SER A 169 8.25 -32.67 18.30
N LEU A 170 8.64 -31.46 18.73
CA LEU A 170 9.01 -30.37 17.83
C LEU A 170 10.48 -30.48 17.42
N ASP A 171 10.79 -30.09 16.19
CA ASP A 171 12.18 -30.00 15.74
C ASP A 171 12.93 -28.85 16.45
N GLU A 172 14.25 -28.96 16.57
CA GLU A 172 15.06 -27.98 17.31
C GLU A 172 14.96 -26.56 16.74
N MET A 173 14.77 -26.42 15.42
CA MET A 173 14.66 -25.11 14.77
C MET A 173 13.32 -24.45 15.06
N LEU A 174 12.21 -25.20 15.04
CA LEU A 174 10.91 -24.70 15.45
C LEU A 174 10.88 -24.35 16.94
N VAL A 175 11.44 -25.19 17.81
CA VAL A 175 11.58 -24.87 19.24
C VAL A 175 12.32 -23.54 19.42
N LYS A 176 13.45 -23.36 18.71
CA LYS A 176 14.20 -22.11 18.75
C LYS A 176 13.35 -20.90 18.33
N ARG A 177 12.57 -21.00 17.24
CA ARG A 177 11.67 -19.92 16.79
C ARG A 177 10.59 -19.60 17.82
N LEU A 178 9.96 -20.61 18.41
CA LEU A 178 8.94 -20.40 19.44
C LEU A 178 9.54 -19.70 20.68
N LEU A 179 10.75 -20.08 21.09
CA LEU A 179 11.47 -19.42 22.17
C LEU A 179 11.85 -17.98 21.84
N GLU A 180 12.26 -17.70 20.60
CA GLU A 180 12.57 -16.34 20.12
C GLU A 180 11.32 -15.46 20.05
N SER A 181 10.14 -16.04 19.83
CA SER A 181 8.85 -15.34 19.82
C SER A 181 8.24 -15.11 21.20
N ALA A 182 8.80 -15.73 22.25
CA ALA A 182 8.26 -15.61 23.60
C ALA A 182 8.63 -14.25 24.20
N GLU A 183 7.62 -13.42 24.43
CA GLU A 183 7.77 -12.08 24.96
C GLU A 183 7.22 -11.97 26.38
N ILE A 184 7.89 -11.18 27.21
CA ILE A 184 7.40 -10.86 28.55
C ILE A 184 7.01 -9.39 28.64
N GLU A 185 5.76 -9.15 29.02
CA GLU A 185 5.16 -7.84 29.14
C GLU A 185 4.73 -7.56 30.58
N LEU A 186 4.45 -6.29 30.87
CA LEU A 186 3.79 -5.90 32.11
C LEU A 186 2.35 -5.49 31.81
N ALA A 187 1.39 -6.15 32.45
CA ALA A 187 -0.04 -5.89 32.29
C ALA A 187 -0.66 -5.46 33.62
N SER A 188 -1.62 -4.54 33.60
CA SER A 188 -2.36 -4.20 34.81
C SER A 188 -3.29 -5.36 35.18
N THR A 189 -3.45 -5.60 36.49
CA THR A 189 -4.43 -6.56 37.02
C THR A 189 -5.85 -5.99 37.07
N GLY A 190 -6.11 -4.88 36.36
CA GLY A 190 -7.43 -4.26 36.21
C GLY A 190 -7.74 -3.09 37.16
N ASP A 191 -6.87 -2.78 38.11
CA ASP A 191 -7.03 -1.68 39.07
C ASP A 191 -6.25 -0.40 38.66
N GLY A 192 -5.52 -0.45 37.54
CA GLY A 192 -4.67 0.65 37.06
C GLY A 192 -3.44 0.96 37.93
N SER A 193 -3.13 0.12 38.92
CA SER A 193 -2.07 0.41 39.91
C SER A 193 -1.21 -0.80 40.27
N THR A 194 -1.79 -1.99 40.21
CA THR A 194 -1.16 -3.28 40.38
C THR A 194 -0.91 -3.89 39.01
N PHE A 195 0.29 -4.45 38.87
CA PHE A 195 0.80 -4.98 37.62
C PHE A 195 1.39 -6.36 37.83
N GLY A 196 1.10 -7.26 36.89
CA GLY A 196 1.70 -8.58 36.79
C GLY A 196 2.58 -8.66 35.55
N PHE A 197 3.54 -9.57 35.58
CA PHE A 197 4.22 -9.97 34.36
C PHE A 197 3.37 -10.99 33.62
N LEU A 198 3.30 -10.84 32.31
CA LEU A 198 2.57 -11.73 31.42
C LEU A 198 3.53 -12.25 30.35
N TRP A 199 3.59 -13.56 30.17
CA TRP A 199 4.28 -14.14 29.03
C TRP A 199 3.30 -14.27 27.87
N SER A 200 3.66 -13.76 26.70
CA SER A 200 3.02 -14.04 25.43
C SER A 200 3.87 -15.06 24.70
N VAL A 201 3.36 -16.27 24.53
CA VAL A 201 4.11 -17.40 23.98
C VAL A 201 3.34 -18.00 22.82
N LYS A 202 4.01 -18.26 21.69
CA LYS A 202 3.45 -19.08 20.62
C LYS A 202 3.68 -20.57 20.92
N VAL A 203 2.67 -21.41 20.66
CA VAL A 203 2.78 -22.89 20.74
C VAL A 203 2.34 -23.51 19.42
N ALA A 204 2.98 -24.60 19.00
CA ALA A 204 2.65 -25.27 17.74
C ALA A 204 1.46 -26.24 17.89
N THR A 205 0.67 -26.38 16.84
CA THR A 205 -0.41 -27.37 16.72
C THR A 205 -0.02 -28.51 15.76
N HIS A 206 -0.68 -29.65 15.88
CA HIS A 206 -0.50 -30.81 14.99
C HIS A 206 -0.86 -30.47 13.53
N ARG A 207 -1.56 -29.36 13.32
CA ARG A 207 -1.92 -28.83 12.01
C ARG A 207 -0.81 -27.97 11.40
N GLY A 208 0.28 -27.69 12.11
CA GLY A 208 1.37 -26.83 11.64
C GLY A 208 1.19 -25.34 11.94
N SER A 209 0.02 -24.94 12.45
CA SER A 209 -0.27 -23.57 12.87
C SER A 209 0.27 -23.26 14.28
N THR A 210 0.15 -22.01 14.74
CA THR A 210 0.50 -21.60 16.10
C THR A 210 -0.66 -21.01 16.89
N LEU A 211 -0.75 -21.35 18.18
CA LEU A 211 -1.62 -20.66 19.15
C LEU A 211 -0.81 -19.61 19.92
N SER A 212 -1.41 -18.47 20.19
CA SER A 212 -0.89 -17.50 21.14
C SER A 212 -1.46 -17.81 22.51
N VAL A 213 -0.57 -18.01 23.48
CA VAL A 213 -0.91 -18.36 24.85
C VAL A 213 -0.38 -17.25 25.75
N GLU A 214 -1.28 -16.66 26.52
CA GLU A 214 -0.92 -15.70 27.55
C GLU A 214 -0.86 -16.40 28.90
N LEU A 215 0.29 -16.31 29.56
CA LEU A 215 0.50 -16.87 30.90
C LEU A 215 0.65 -15.76 31.92
N ASP A 216 0.05 -15.94 33.09
CA ASP A 216 0.46 -15.21 34.28
C ASP A 216 1.87 -15.69 34.66
N ALA A 217 2.86 -14.81 34.58
CA ALA A 217 4.24 -15.20 34.83
C ALA A 217 4.52 -15.53 36.30
N ALA A 218 3.65 -15.14 37.24
CA ALA A 218 3.76 -15.42 38.66
C ALA A 218 3.21 -16.81 39.05
N THR A 219 2.18 -17.30 38.34
CA THR A 219 1.54 -18.58 38.67
C THR A 219 1.77 -19.66 37.61
N GLY A 220 2.10 -19.26 36.38
CA GLY A 220 2.10 -20.13 35.21
C GLY A 220 0.71 -20.52 34.71
N GLU A 221 -0.33 -19.89 35.24
CA GLU A 221 -1.70 -20.09 34.80
C GLU A 221 -1.89 -19.53 33.39
N VAL A 222 -2.54 -20.30 32.53
CA VAL A 222 -2.99 -19.83 31.21
C VAL A 222 -4.18 -18.90 31.39
N LEU A 223 -3.95 -17.63 31.08
CA LEU A 223 -4.96 -16.58 31.14
C LEU A 223 -5.83 -16.58 29.88
N SER A 224 -5.20 -16.83 28.73
CA SER A 224 -5.91 -16.97 27.46
C SER A 224 -5.15 -17.90 26.52
N VAL A 225 -5.91 -18.70 25.78
CA VAL A 225 -5.45 -19.40 24.58
C VAL A 225 -6.32 -18.86 23.47
N PHE A 226 -5.68 -18.25 22.50
CA PHE A 226 -6.32 -17.91 21.25
C PHE A 226 -5.47 -18.50 20.16
N ASP A 227 -6.09 -18.90 19.07
CA ASP A 227 -5.31 -19.18 17.88
C ASP A 227 -4.45 -17.93 17.62
N GLY A 228 -3.13 -18.08 17.63
CA GLY A 228 -2.20 -16.99 17.34
C GLY A 228 -2.42 -16.45 15.93
N ILE A 229 -3.22 -17.20 15.18
CA ILE A 229 -4.16 -16.87 14.14
C ILE A 229 -5.19 -15.81 14.62
N VAL A 230 -4.73 -14.58 14.79
CA VAL A 230 -5.48 -13.47 14.18
C VAL A 230 -5.08 -13.37 12.67
N HIS A 231 -4.41 -14.40 12.13
CA HIS A 231 -3.55 -14.32 10.96
C HIS A 231 -3.37 -15.58 10.08
N ALA A 232 -3.68 -16.82 10.45
CA ALA A 232 -3.35 -18.00 9.59
C ALA A 232 -4.30 -18.28 8.42
N GLU A 233 -5.39 -17.52 8.26
CA GLU A 233 -6.09 -17.52 6.96
C GLU A 233 -5.59 -16.38 6.05
N CYS A 234 -4.67 -15.54 6.51
CA CYS A 234 -4.37 -14.22 5.91
C CYS A 234 -2.89 -14.01 5.61
N THR A 235 -2.06 -14.82 6.25
CA THR A 235 -0.61 -14.76 6.16
C THR A 235 -0.17 -16.17 5.87
N PRO A 236 0.52 -16.41 4.75
CA PRO A 236 1.00 -17.73 4.41
C PRO A 236 1.86 -18.31 5.53
N ASP A 237 1.67 -19.58 5.83
CA ASP A 237 2.28 -20.18 7.04
C ASP A 237 3.70 -20.70 6.82
N THR A 238 4.14 -20.87 5.57
CA THR A 238 5.47 -21.39 5.25
C THR A 238 6.23 -20.51 4.27
N ASN A 239 7.55 -20.49 4.41
CA ASN A 239 8.47 -19.81 3.49
C ASN A 239 9.11 -20.78 2.48
N SER A 240 8.66 -22.04 2.46
CA SER A 240 9.18 -23.06 1.56
C SER A 240 8.50 -22.90 0.21
N GLN A 241 9.21 -22.27 -0.72
CA GLN A 241 8.68 -22.09 -2.07
C GLN A 241 8.64 -23.40 -2.83
N VAL A 242 7.49 -23.64 -3.43
CA VAL A 242 7.20 -24.74 -4.34
C VAL A 242 6.60 -24.15 -5.61
N PHE A 243 6.55 -24.95 -6.67
CA PHE A 243 5.90 -24.55 -7.91
C PHE A 243 4.78 -25.53 -8.22
N VAL A 244 3.70 -24.99 -8.71
CA VAL A 244 2.50 -25.72 -9.11
C VAL A 244 2.12 -25.26 -10.50
N ASP A 245 1.53 -26.14 -11.28
CA ASP A 245 0.99 -25.79 -12.58
C ASP A 245 -0.34 -25.05 -12.35
N GLY A 246 -0.69 -24.14 -13.24
CA GLY A 246 -2.00 -23.49 -13.24
C GLY A 246 -2.45 -23.15 -14.64
N ARG A 247 -3.70 -22.74 -14.81
CA ARG A 247 -4.21 -22.29 -16.11
C ARG A 247 -4.59 -20.83 -16.11
N SER A 248 -4.24 -20.15 -17.19
CA SER A 248 -4.78 -18.82 -17.46
C SER A 248 -6.24 -18.91 -17.89
N GLN A 249 -7.03 -17.87 -17.59
CA GLN A 249 -8.37 -17.72 -18.17
C GLN A 249 -8.32 -17.58 -19.70
N LEU A 250 -7.21 -17.07 -20.23
CA LEU A 250 -6.98 -16.93 -21.68
C LEU A 250 -6.36 -18.19 -22.32
N GLY A 251 -6.18 -19.25 -21.53
CA GLY A 251 -5.60 -20.51 -21.95
C GLY A 251 -4.08 -20.60 -21.78
N GLY A 252 -3.57 -21.82 -21.82
CA GLY A 252 -2.16 -22.13 -21.54
C GLY A 252 -1.89 -22.42 -20.06
N THR A 253 -0.75 -23.08 -19.82
CA THR A 253 -0.29 -23.45 -18.48
C THR A 253 0.70 -22.41 -17.95
N ILE A 254 0.58 -22.07 -16.67
CA ILE A 254 1.42 -21.13 -15.94
C ILE A 254 2.10 -21.90 -14.81
N ASN A 255 3.41 -21.76 -14.65
CA ASN A 255 4.11 -22.24 -13.45
C ASN A 255 3.99 -21.17 -12.37
N ILE A 256 3.27 -21.50 -11.30
CA ILE A 256 2.93 -20.56 -10.24
C ILE A 256 3.74 -20.86 -8.99
N PRO A 257 4.44 -19.88 -8.41
CA PRO A 257 5.00 -20.05 -7.09
C PRO A 257 3.88 -20.20 -6.04
N ALA A 258 4.08 -21.16 -5.15
CA ALA A 258 3.21 -21.42 -4.02
C ALA A 258 4.07 -21.71 -2.79
N THR A 259 3.42 -21.84 -1.64
CA THR A 259 4.03 -22.38 -0.41
C THR A 259 3.20 -23.55 0.11
N GLU A 260 3.79 -24.40 0.94
CA GLU A 260 3.04 -25.45 1.63
C GLU A 260 2.03 -24.80 2.58
N ALA A 261 0.77 -25.22 2.51
CA ALA A 261 -0.25 -24.85 3.49
C ALA A 261 -0.08 -25.77 4.71
N PRO A 262 -0.38 -25.31 5.92
CA PRO A 262 -0.67 -26.24 7.00
C PRO A 262 -1.87 -27.08 6.57
N ASP A 263 -1.99 -28.30 7.10
CA ASP A 263 -3.12 -29.20 6.81
C ASP A 263 -4.43 -28.41 6.99
N LEU A 264 -4.99 -27.93 5.88
CA LEU A 264 -6.13 -27.01 5.89
C LEU A 264 -7.29 -27.77 6.54
N ASP A 265 -8.11 -27.02 7.27
CA ASP A 265 -9.10 -27.54 8.21
C ASP A 265 -9.93 -28.72 7.64
N ALA A 266 -10.54 -29.51 8.53
CA ALA A 266 -11.40 -30.63 8.12
C ALA A 266 -12.56 -30.23 7.17
N GLU A 267 -12.82 -28.93 7.00
CA GLU A 267 -13.78 -28.33 6.08
C GLU A 267 -13.31 -28.23 4.62
N LEU A 268 -12.00 -28.24 4.37
CA LEU A 268 -11.38 -28.19 3.04
C LEU A 268 -10.36 -29.34 2.87
N PRO A 269 -10.79 -30.61 2.88
CA PRO A 269 -9.90 -31.74 2.69
C PRO A 269 -9.26 -31.72 1.29
N GLY A 270 -7.92 -31.81 1.23
CA GLY A 270 -7.16 -31.95 -0.01
C GLY A 270 -6.37 -30.72 -0.45
N PHE A 271 -6.45 -29.60 0.29
CA PHE A 271 -5.60 -28.43 0.04
C PHE A 271 -4.31 -28.54 0.84
N THR A 272 -3.18 -28.49 0.15
CA THR A 272 -1.85 -28.65 0.77
C THR A 272 -0.92 -27.48 0.47
N ARG A 273 -1.38 -26.50 -0.32
CA ARG A 273 -0.57 -25.36 -0.75
C ARG A 273 -1.37 -24.07 -0.73
N GLU A 274 -0.67 -22.95 -0.72
CA GLU A 274 -1.21 -21.59 -0.72
C GLU A 274 -0.57 -20.76 -1.83
N ALA A 275 -1.36 -19.87 -2.42
CA ALA A 275 -0.92 -18.97 -3.47
C ALA A 275 0.00 -17.86 -2.94
N HIS A 276 1.28 -18.19 -2.79
CA HIS A 276 2.27 -17.32 -2.17
C HIS A 276 3.66 -17.45 -2.84
N ARG A 277 4.27 -16.29 -3.14
CA ARG A 277 5.66 -16.17 -3.57
C ARG A 277 6.49 -15.50 -2.47
N VAL A 278 7.57 -16.17 -2.07
CA VAL A 278 8.53 -15.67 -1.06
C VAL A 278 9.79 -15.04 -1.65
N ALA A 279 10.10 -15.30 -2.93
CA ALA A 279 11.33 -14.85 -3.56
C ALA A 279 11.11 -13.52 -4.29
N GLY A 280 11.85 -12.47 -3.91
CA GLY A 280 11.62 -11.11 -4.40
C GLY A 280 10.63 -10.37 -3.49
N PRO A 281 9.88 -9.40 -3.99
CA PRO A 281 8.68 -8.92 -3.30
C PRO A 281 7.77 -10.10 -2.98
N GLU A 282 7.32 -10.15 -1.72
CA GLU A 282 6.34 -11.12 -1.28
C GLU A 282 5.03 -10.88 -2.07
N ILE A 283 4.42 -11.93 -2.61
CA ILE A 283 3.15 -11.83 -3.35
C ILE A 283 2.19 -12.84 -2.77
N ILE A 284 0.99 -12.37 -2.41
CA ILE A 284 -0.04 -13.20 -1.79
C ILE A 284 -1.34 -13.02 -2.59
N VAL A 285 -1.90 -14.13 -3.07
CA VAL A 285 -3.23 -14.10 -3.67
C VAL A 285 -4.25 -14.50 -2.62
N TYR A 286 -5.30 -13.70 -2.53
CA TYR A 286 -6.43 -13.92 -1.66
C TYR A 286 -7.68 -14.27 -2.47
N MET A 287 -8.61 -14.98 -1.86
CA MET A 287 -9.96 -15.18 -2.34
C MET A 287 -10.88 -14.22 -1.58
N GLY A 288 -11.69 -13.43 -2.28
CA GLY A 288 -12.78 -12.67 -1.70
C GLY A 288 -13.90 -13.60 -1.22
N GLU A 289 -14.31 -13.45 0.03
CA GLU A 289 -15.40 -14.19 0.65
C GLU A 289 -16.65 -13.31 0.75
N ALA A 290 -17.81 -13.83 0.38
CA ALA A 290 -19.09 -13.17 0.63
C ALA A 290 -19.66 -13.67 1.97
N GLY A 291 -19.20 -13.15 3.10
CA GLY A 291 -19.79 -13.52 4.40
C GLY A 291 -19.07 -13.08 5.68
N PRO A 292 -19.80 -12.93 6.80
CA PRO A 292 -19.26 -12.46 8.08
C PRO A 292 -18.44 -13.49 8.88
N THR A 293 -18.30 -14.74 8.44
CA THR A 293 -17.88 -15.85 9.33
C THR A 293 -16.48 -16.41 9.11
N ASP A 294 -15.88 -16.20 7.94
CA ASP A 294 -14.62 -16.83 7.53
C ASP A 294 -13.64 -15.71 7.14
N GLN A 295 -13.27 -14.89 8.14
CA GLN A 295 -12.69 -13.56 7.95
C GLN A 295 -11.32 -13.44 8.60
N CYS A 296 -10.40 -12.79 7.89
CA CYS A 296 -9.18 -12.20 8.43
C CYS A 296 -9.49 -11.15 9.51
N PRO A 297 -9.27 -11.41 10.82
CA PRO A 297 -9.73 -10.52 11.86
C PRO A 297 -8.62 -9.58 12.36
N SER A 298 -7.91 -8.87 11.48
CA SER A 298 -6.96 -7.84 11.97
C SER A 298 -7.70 -6.62 12.54
N VAL A 299 -8.91 -6.34 12.06
CA VAL A 299 -9.87 -5.40 12.63
C VAL A 299 -11.24 -6.08 12.76
N PRO A 300 -11.87 -6.10 13.94
CA PRO A 300 -13.20 -6.67 14.11
C PRO A 300 -14.21 -6.08 13.11
N GLY A 301 -14.62 -6.91 12.13
CA GLY A 301 -15.77 -6.68 11.24
C GLY A 301 -15.51 -5.99 9.91
N VAL A 302 -14.30 -6.03 9.33
CA VAL A 302 -14.04 -5.27 8.09
C VAL A 302 -13.34 -6.02 6.95
N GLN A 303 -12.62 -7.13 7.12
CA GLN A 303 -11.90 -7.78 6.00
C GLN A 303 -12.54 -9.13 5.63
N PHE A 304 -12.90 -9.32 4.36
CA PHE A 304 -13.64 -10.49 3.86
C PHE A 304 -12.83 -11.27 2.80
N TYR A 305 -11.58 -11.61 3.10
CA TYR A 305 -10.78 -12.42 2.19
C TYR A 305 -9.86 -13.36 2.96
N ARG A 306 -9.37 -14.42 2.30
CA ARG A 306 -8.40 -15.39 2.84
C ARG A 306 -7.35 -15.75 1.80
N VAL A 307 -6.17 -16.23 2.20
CA VAL A 307 -5.14 -16.72 1.28
C VAL A 307 -5.75 -17.81 0.40
N PHE A 308 -5.51 -17.71 -0.90
CA PHE A 308 -6.13 -18.57 -1.89
C PHE A 308 -5.56 -20.00 -1.75
N PRO A 309 -6.38 -20.99 -1.36
CA PRO A 309 -5.88 -22.33 -1.09
C PRO A 309 -5.75 -23.11 -2.40
N LEU A 310 -4.80 -24.03 -2.46
CA LEU A 310 -4.48 -24.83 -3.65
C LEU A 310 -4.65 -26.33 -3.37
N THR A 311 -5.44 -26.99 -4.21
CA THR A 311 -5.73 -28.42 -4.09
C THR A 311 -4.56 -29.29 -4.57
N SER A 312 -4.34 -30.41 -3.91
CA SER A 312 -3.46 -31.52 -4.33
C SER A 312 -4.23 -32.73 -4.89
N ALA A 313 -5.56 -32.67 -4.82
CA ALA A 313 -6.43 -33.82 -5.01
C ALA A 313 -6.60 -34.17 -6.50
N ASP A 314 -5.67 -35.01 -6.98
CA ASP A 314 -5.83 -36.09 -8.00
C ASP A 314 -4.49 -36.51 -8.63
N GLY A 315 -3.36 -36.05 -8.09
CA GLY A 315 -2.01 -36.44 -8.53
C GLY A 315 -1.35 -35.45 -9.49
N GLY A 316 -1.90 -34.24 -9.62
CA GLY A 316 -1.25 -33.09 -10.23
C GLY A 316 -1.49 -31.85 -9.38
N ASP A 317 -0.41 -31.14 -9.03
CA ASP A 317 -0.45 -29.83 -8.38
C ASP A 317 -0.92 -28.77 -9.41
N THR A 318 -2.20 -28.75 -9.78
CA THR A 318 -2.72 -27.92 -10.89
C THR A 318 -3.83 -26.94 -10.47
N TRP A 319 -3.73 -25.64 -10.80
CA TRP A 319 -4.81 -24.63 -10.74
C TRP A 319 -5.71 -24.72 -11.99
N ASP A 320 -6.09 -25.93 -12.38
CA ASP A 320 -6.51 -26.20 -13.76
C ASP A 320 -7.94 -25.73 -14.10
N ASP A 321 -8.86 -25.65 -13.13
CA ASP A 321 -10.26 -25.23 -13.36
C ASP A 321 -10.86 -24.51 -12.16
N ASP A 322 -11.92 -23.72 -12.36
CA ASP A 322 -12.69 -23.18 -11.24
C ASP A 322 -13.39 -24.34 -10.53
N TRP A 323 -13.09 -24.54 -9.24
CA TRP A 323 -13.55 -25.72 -8.52
C TRP A 323 -14.61 -25.40 -7.48
N ASN A 324 -15.49 -26.36 -7.23
CA ASN A 324 -16.55 -26.25 -6.24
C ASN A 324 -16.26 -27.18 -5.06
N VAL A 325 -15.98 -26.62 -3.88
CA VAL A 325 -15.84 -27.39 -2.63
C VAL A 325 -16.89 -26.90 -1.65
N SER A 326 -17.72 -27.82 -1.15
CA SER A 326 -18.75 -27.52 -0.14
C SER A 326 -19.69 -26.37 -0.53
N GLY A 327 -19.99 -26.23 -1.82
CA GLY A 327 -20.87 -25.17 -2.35
C GLY A 327 -20.20 -23.81 -2.54
N ARG A 328 -18.87 -23.72 -2.38
CA ARG A 328 -18.07 -22.54 -2.70
C ARG A 328 -17.31 -22.75 -4.00
N THR A 329 -17.39 -21.80 -4.92
CA THR A 329 -16.59 -21.77 -6.15
C THR A 329 -15.27 -21.05 -5.87
N PHE A 330 -14.16 -21.63 -6.31
CA PHE A 330 -12.84 -21.01 -6.26
C PHE A 330 -12.39 -20.71 -7.68
N MET A 331 -12.05 -19.46 -7.94
CA MET A 331 -11.66 -18.99 -9.27
C MET A 331 -10.17 -19.26 -9.54
N GLY A 332 -9.81 -20.54 -9.65
CA GLY A 332 -8.42 -20.98 -9.83
C GLY A 332 -7.72 -20.27 -10.98
N LYS A 333 -8.39 -20.12 -12.13
CA LYS A 333 -7.77 -19.45 -13.28
C LYS A 333 -7.52 -17.96 -13.04
N SER A 334 -8.45 -17.28 -12.37
CA SER A 334 -8.31 -15.87 -12.01
C SER A 334 -7.17 -15.65 -11.03
N ALA A 335 -7.08 -16.49 -10.01
CA ALA A 335 -6.02 -16.44 -9.04
C ALA A 335 -4.64 -16.67 -9.73
N ALA A 336 -4.58 -17.59 -10.70
CA ALA A 336 -3.35 -17.93 -11.42
C ALA A 336 -2.84 -16.74 -12.24
N ASP A 337 -3.75 -16.09 -12.97
CA ASP A 337 -3.46 -14.87 -13.70
C ASP A 337 -3.04 -13.73 -12.76
N ALA A 338 -3.74 -13.56 -11.63
CA ALA A 338 -3.40 -12.56 -10.61
C ALA A 338 -1.97 -12.72 -10.06
N MET A 339 -1.57 -13.94 -9.72
CA MET A 339 -0.20 -14.24 -9.27
C MET A 339 0.82 -13.94 -10.37
N LYS A 340 0.60 -14.47 -11.58
CA LYS A 340 1.51 -14.29 -12.72
C LYS A 340 1.69 -12.81 -13.08
N HIS A 341 0.61 -12.06 -13.21
CA HIS A 341 0.66 -10.67 -13.65
C HIS A 341 1.20 -9.76 -12.54
N THR A 342 0.96 -10.08 -11.26
CA THR A 342 1.63 -9.39 -10.15
C THR A 342 3.15 -9.66 -10.15
N ILE A 343 3.58 -10.91 -10.39
CA ILE A 343 5.02 -11.25 -10.55
C ILE A 343 5.65 -10.41 -11.66
N GLN A 344 5.03 -10.40 -12.84
CA GLN A 344 5.54 -9.67 -14.00
C GLN A 344 5.63 -8.17 -13.72
N THR A 345 4.63 -7.61 -13.04
CA THR A 345 4.63 -6.20 -12.62
C THR A 345 5.77 -5.91 -11.64
N MET A 346 5.89 -6.69 -10.56
CA MET A 346 6.90 -6.47 -9.53
C MET A 346 8.34 -6.66 -10.07
N ASP A 347 8.55 -7.66 -10.92
CA ASP A 347 9.85 -7.90 -11.55
C ASP A 347 10.21 -6.77 -12.54
N THR A 348 9.22 -6.21 -13.26
CA THR A 348 9.41 -5.05 -14.14
C THR A 348 9.78 -3.80 -13.34
N LEU A 349 9.03 -3.50 -12.26
CA LEU A 349 9.34 -2.36 -11.39
C LEU A 349 10.76 -2.48 -10.81
N ALA A 350 11.11 -3.69 -10.33
CA ALA A 350 12.44 -3.96 -9.79
C ALA A 350 13.55 -3.78 -10.85
N HIS A 351 13.29 -4.15 -12.11
CA HIS A 351 14.21 -3.91 -13.23
C HIS A 351 14.53 -2.42 -13.41
N TYR A 352 13.53 -1.55 -13.27
CA TYR A 352 13.73 -0.10 -13.36
C TYR A 352 14.24 0.53 -12.05
N GLY A 353 14.38 -0.24 -10.97
CA GLY A 353 14.96 0.22 -9.71
C GLY A 353 13.95 0.55 -8.61
N TRP A 354 12.70 0.12 -8.77
CA TRP A 354 11.63 0.30 -7.78
C TRP A 354 11.22 -1.05 -7.17
N ASN A 355 11.52 -1.25 -5.89
CA ASN A 355 11.31 -2.55 -5.23
C ASN A 355 9.86 -2.71 -4.73
N SER A 356 9.07 -3.59 -5.34
CA SER A 356 7.62 -3.75 -5.10
C SER A 356 6.80 -2.51 -5.47
N TYR A 357 5.56 -2.38 -5.01
CA TYR A 357 4.74 -1.18 -5.24
C TYR A 357 5.19 0.02 -4.40
N ASP A 358 5.75 -0.20 -3.20
CA ASP A 358 6.10 0.85 -2.23
C ASP A 358 7.57 1.33 -2.32
N GLY A 359 8.36 0.77 -3.24
CA GLY A 359 9.79 1.04 -3.38
C GLY A 359 10.65 0.45 -2.25
N ARG A 360 10.06 -0.33 -1.33
CA ARG A 360 10.72 -0.89 -0.13
C ARG A 360 10.58 -2.41 -0.02
N GLY A 361 9.93 -3.06 -0.98
CA GLY A 361 9.72 -4.50 -0.95
C GLY A 361 8.51 -4.92 -0.12
N GLY A 362 7.51 -4.05 0.03
CA GLY A 362 6.26 -4.38 0.72
C GLY A 362 5.53 -5.56 0.06
N PRO A 363 4.76 -6.35 0.84
CA PRO A 363 4.02 -7.50 0.32
C PRO A 363 2.90 -7.06 -0.62
N ALA A 364 2.88 -7.62 -1.83
CA ALA A 364 1.90 -7.33 -2.86
C ALA A 364 0.70 -8.29 -2.75
N GLY A 365 -0.31 -7.88 -2.00
CA GLY A 365 -1.56 -8.63 -1.84
C GLY A 365 -2.58 -8.35 -2.96
N ILE A 366 -3.18 -9.39 -3.54
CA ILE A 366 -4.27 -9.28 -4.52
C ILE A 366 -5.41 -10.23 -4.19
N ALA A 367 -6.61 -9.72 -3.97
CA ALA A 367 -7.82 -10.51 -3.77
C ALA A 367 -8.56 -10.73 -5.10
N VAL A 368 -8.89 -11.98 -5.41
CA VAL A 368 -9.72 -12.34 -6.57
C VAL A 368 -11.11 -12.78 -6.15
N ASP A 369 -12.08 -12.60 -7.05
CA ASP A 369 -13.50 -12.89 -6.81
C ASP A 369 -14.09 -12.08 -5.64
N SER A 370 -13.60 -10.86 -5.43
CA SER A 370 -14.06 -9.97 -4.36
C SER A 370 -15.49 -9.48 -4.60
N ASP A 371 -16.32 -9.53 -3.56
CA ASP A 371 -17.66 -8.91 -3.56
C ASP A 371 -17.52 -7.41 -3.35
N CYS A 372 -17.28 -6.66 -4.42
CA CYS A 372 -16.99 -5.23 -4.40
C CYS A 372 -18.21 -4.34 -4.14
N GLY A 373 -19.00 -4.66 -3.11
CA GLY A 373 -20.20 -3.89 -2.75
C GLY A 373 -21.28 -3.90 -3.84
N GLY A 374 -21.34 -4.97 -4.64
CA GLY A 374 -22.25 -5.10 -5.79
C GLY A 374 -21.72 -4.51 -7.10
N GLU A 375 -20.50 -3.97 -7.14
CA GLU A 375 -19.80 -3.70 -8.40
C GLU A 375 -19.30 -5.01 -9.02
N PHE A 376 -19.50 -5.15 -10.32
CA PHE A 376 -19.02 -6.26 -11.14
C PHE A 376 -18.05 -5.75 -12.20
N ASP A 377 -17.21 -6.65 -12.72
CA ASP A 377 -16.30 -6.37 -13.83
C ASP A 377 -15.34 -5.19 -13.58
N ASN A 378 -14.96 -4.98 -12.32
CA ASN A 378 -14.05 -3.90 -11.90
C ASN A 378 -12.77 -4.46 -11.27
N ALA A 379 -11.74 -3.64 -11.24
CA ALA A 379 -10.52 -3.84 -10.47
C ALA A 379 -10.17 -2.50 -9.80
N PHE A 380 -9.54 -2.56 -8.63
CA PHE A 380 -9.08 -1.35 -7.95
C PHE A 380 -7.88 -1.68 -7.05
N PHE A 381 -6.99 -0.71 -6.92
CA PHE A 381 -6.07 -0.64 -5.79
C PHE A 381 -6.75 -0.03 -4.58
N ASP A 382 -6.74 -0.75 -3.46
CA ASP A 382 -7.38 -0.27 -2.26
C ASP A 382 -6.54 0.78 -1.55
N LEU A 383 -7.10 1.99 -1.54
CA LEU A 383 -6.50 3.14 -0.90
C LEU A 383 -6.93 3.29 0.57
N ASN A 384 -7.86 2.46 1.07
CA ASN A 384 -8.44 2.61 2.39
C ASN A 384 -7.87 1.58 3.35
N ASP A 385 -7.34 2.03 4.47
CA ASP A 385 -6.98 1.09 5.54
C ASP A 385 -8.25 0.32 5.97
N ASN A 386 -8.19 -1.01 5.91
CA ASN A 386 -9.25 -1.96 6.26
C ASN A 386 -10.40 -2.05 5.25
N SER A 387 -10.14 -2.10 3.94
CA SER A 387 -11.23 -2.44 3.02
C SER A 387 -11.70 -3.88 3.19
N PRO A 388 -13.03 -4.11 3.06
CA PRO A 388 -13.58 -5.46 2.97
C PRO A 388 -13.21 -6.22 1.71
N PHE A 389 -12.75 -5.53 0.69
CA PHE A 389 -12.70 -6.07 -0.67
C PHE A 389 -11.29 -6.44 -1.13
N ALA A 390 -10.26 -5.96 -0.44
CA ALA A 390 -8.86 -6.16 -0.79
C ALA A 390 -7.95 -6.03 0.44
N PRO A 391 -6.72 -6.59 0.38
CA PRO A 391 -5.65 -6.27 1.33
C PRO A 391 -5.38 -4.77 1.43
N ASP A 392 -4.97 -4.32 2.61
CA ASP A 392 -4.48 -2.95 2.78
C ASP A 392 -3.30 -2.72 1.81
N ASP A 393 -3.34 -1.62 1.06
CA ASP A 393 -2.39 -1.33 -0.02
C ASP A 393 -2.27 -2.48 -1.07
N GLY A 394 -3.37 -3.22 -1.28
CA GLY A 394 -3.48 -4.32 -2.22
C GLY A 394 -4.51 -4.09 -3.33
N ILE A 395 -4.72 -5.10 -4.16
CA ILE A 395 -5.67 -5.06 -5.28
C ILE A 395 -6.93 -5.87 -4.93
N GLY A 396 -8.10 -5.36 -5.29
CA GLY A 396 -9.34 -6.13 -5.37
C GLY A 396 -9.74 -6.36 -6.82
N ILE A 397 -9.94 -7.61 -7.21
CA ILE A 397 -10.53 -8.02 -8.49
C ILE A 397 -11.97 -8.45 -8.24
N CYS A 398 -12.91 -7.67 -8.76
CA CYS A 398 -14.32 -7.90 -8.56
C CYS A 398 -14.84 -9.09 -9.35
N LYS A 399 -15.93 -9.68 -8.86
CA LYS A 399 -16.66 -10.72 -9.59
C LYS A 399 -17.05 -10.26 -10.98
N SER A 400 -16.98 -11.16 -11.96
CA SER A 400 -17.53 -10.84 -13.27
C SER A 400 -19.06 -10.92 -13.25
N SER A 401 -19.71 -10.01 -13.99
CA SER A 401 -21.17 -10.11 -14.21
C SER A 401 -21.53 -11.26 -15.16
N ASP A 402 -20.57 -11.71 -15.98
CA ASP A 402 -20.68 -12.89 -16.83
C ASP A 402 -19.65 -13.95 -16.39
N PRO A 403 -20.08 -15.06 -15.76
CA PRO A 403 -19.17 -16.13 -15.36
C PRO A 403 -18.36 -16.76 -16.50
N ALA A 404 -18.74 -16.53 -17.76
CA ALA A 404 -17.99 -16.99 -18.93
C ALA A 404 -16.93 -15.98 -19.41
N ALA A 405 -17.01 -14.72 -18.97
CA ALA A 405 -16.04 -13.70 -19.31
C ALA A 405 -14.78 -13.82 -18.44
N PRO A 406 -13.57 -13.63 -19.01
CA PRO A 406 -12.36 -13.54 -18.21
C PRO A 406 -12.45 -12.39 -17.19
N GLN A 407 -12.04 -12.64 -15.96
CA GLN A 407 -11.90 -11.59 -14.95
C GLN A 407 -10.75 -10.63 -15.29
N ARG A 408 -10.77 -9.44 -14.68
CA ARG A 408 -9.75 -8.39 -14.86
C ARG A 408 -8.33 -8.85 -14.54
N SER A 409 -8.17 -9.84 -13.66
CA SER A 409 -6.89 -10.49 -13.37
C SER A 409 -6.22 -11.09 -14.61
N ALA A 410 -6.97 -11.49 -15.64
CA ALA A 410 -6.44 -12.06 -16.88
C ALA A 410 -5.77 -11.03 -17.81
N ALA A 411 -5.97 -9.73 -17.57
CA ALA A 411 -5.34 -8.66 -18.32
C ALA A 411 -4.10 -8.14 -17.56
N LEU A 412 -2.90 -8.39 -18.10
CA LEU A 412 -1.62 -7.99 -17.47
C LEU A 412 -1.56 -6.49 -17.24
N ASP A 413 -1.94 -5.71 -18.24
CA ASP A 413 -1.98 -4.26 -18.23
C ASP A 413 -2.95 -3.71 -17.18
N ILE A 414 -4.09 -4.36 -16.93
CA ILE A 414 -5.01 -4.00 -15.84
C ILE A 414 -4.38 -4.28 -14.47
N VAL A 415 -3.83 -5.48 -14.23
CA VAL A 415 -3.17 -5.77 -12.95
C VAL A 415 -1.98 -4.82 -12.69
N ALA A 416 -1.22 -4.51 -13.74
CA ALA A 416 -0.12 -3.55 -13.67
C ALA A 416 -0.62 -2.11 -13.45
N HIS A 417 -1.74 -1.72 -14.06
CA HIS A 417 -2.41 -0.43 -13.81
C HIS A 417 -2.78 -0.29 -12.33
N GLU A 418 -3.42 -1.30 -11.74
CA GLU A 418 -3.79 -1.27 -10.32
C GLU A 418 -2.56 -1.15 -9.41
N TRP A 419 -1.49 -1.91 -9.66
CA TRP A 419 -0.23 -1.72 -8.92
C TRP A 419 0.41 -0.36 -9.17
N GLY A 420 0.17 0.24 -10.34
CA GLY A 420 0.56 1.60 -10.66
C GLY A 420 -0.04 2.62 -9.69
N HIS A 421 -1.30 2.44 -9.27
CA HIS A 421 -1.88 3.25 -8.19
C HIS A 421 -1.10 3.13 -6.88
N GLY A 422 -0.64 1.94 -6.53
CA GLY A 422 0.25 1.70 -5.39
C GLY A 422 1.58 2.45 -5.51
N VAL A 423 2.23 2.38 -6.68
CA VAL A 423 3.46 3.14 -6.94
C VAL A 423 3.23 4.64 -6.77
N ILE A 424 2.14 5.18 -7.31
CA ILE A 424 1.79 6.60 -7.22
C ILE A 424 1.49 6.99 -5.77
N ARG A 425 0.79 6.13 -5.01
CA ARG A 425 0.52 6.33 -3.57
C ARG A 425 1.81 6.53 -2.78
N HIS A 426 2.82 5.71 -3.04
CA HIS A 426 4.09 5.72 -2.31
C HIS A 426 5.17 6.61 -2.96
N SER A 427 4.83 7.35 -4.00
CA SER A 427 5.69 8.35 -4.63
C SER A 427 5.03 9.73 -4.63
N ALA A 428 4.25 10.07 -5.66
CA ALA A 428 3.73 11.41 -5.89
C ALA A 428 2.46 11.76 -5.12
N GLY A 429 1.71 10.77 -4.63
CA GLY A 429 0.59 10.98 -3.70
C GLY A 429 -0.60 11.76 -4.29
N TRP A 430 -0.84 11.67 -5.60
CA TRP A 430 -1.86 12.49 -6.27
C TRP A 430 -3.31 12.02 -6.04
N PHE A 431 -3.93 12.47 -4.95
CA PHE A 431 -5.32 12.08 -4.62
C PHE A 431 -6.29 13.26 -4.46
N ASN A 432 -5.79 14.49 -4.35
CA ASN A 432 -6.53 15.58 -3.72
C ASN A 432 -7.10 16.63 -4.71
N SER A 433 -6.82 16.55 -6.01
CA SER A 433 -7.40 17.45 -7.02
C SER A 433 -7.80 16.70 -8.28
N VAL A 434 -8.62 17.31 -9.13
CA VAL A 434 -9.02 16.71 -10.42
C VAL A 434 -7.80 16.46 -11.30
N GLY A 435 -6.91 17.45 -11.45
CA GLY A 435 -5.68 17.30 -12.23
C GLY A 435 -4.75 16.23 -11.64
N GLY A 436 -4.62 16.19 -10.31
CA GLY A 436 -3.83 15.16 -9.63
C GLY A 436 -4.40 13.77 -9.87
N LYS A 437 -5.72 13.57 -9.75
CA LYS A 437 -6.36 12.29 -10.04
C LYS A 437 -6.23 11.89 -11.51
N SER A 438 -6.31 12.83 -12.45
CA SER A 438 -6.06 12.52 -13.86
C SER A 438 -4.62 12.09 -14.11
N LEU A 439 -3.64 12.78 -13.50
CA LEU A 439 -2.24 12.35 -13.53
C LEU A 439 -2.06 10.97 -12.90
N HIS A 440 -2.75 10.72 -11.78
CA HIS A 440 -2.79 9.44 -11.12
C HIS A 440 -3.22 8.32 -12.09
N GLU A 441 -4.40 8.44 -12.70
CA GLU A 441 -4.89 7.46 -13.67
C GLU A 441 -3.93 7.31 -14.86
N GLY A 442 -3.40 8.41 -15.38
CA GLY A 442 -2.51 8.39 -16.53
C GLY A 442 -1.16 7.69 -16.27
N PHE A 443 -0.59 7.87 -15.08
CA PHE A 443 0.63 7.16 -14.69
C PHE A 443 0.37 5.70 -14.31
N ALA A 444 -0.83 5.36 -13.86
CA ALA A 444 -1.25 3.96 -13.70
C ALA A 444 -1.34 3.27 -15.08
N ASP A 445 -1.95 3.93 -16.08
CA ASP A 445 -1.95 3.47 -17.48
C ASP A 445 -0.55 3.32 -18.06
N LEU A 446 0.33 4.30 -17.84
CA LEU A 446 1.74 4.23 -18.23
C LEU A 446 2.40 2.94 -17.73
N ILE A 447 2.20 2.60 -16.45
CA ILE A 447 2.76 1.40 -15.84
C ILE A 447 2.13 0.15 -16.47
N GLY A 448 0.81 0.16 -16.71
CA GLY A 448 0.11 -0.89 -17.46
C GLY A 448 0.76 -1.19 -18.81
N TYR A 449 0.87 -0.17 -19.67
CA TYR A 449 1.49 -0.29 -21.00
C TYR A 449 2.97 -0.66 -20.95
N GLY A 450 3.72 -0.08 -20.00
CA GLY A 450 5.15 -0.35 -19.84
C GLY A 450 5.44 -1.78 -19.40
N VAL A 451 4.65 -2.32 -18.48
CA VAL A 451 4.74 -3.72 -18.02
C VAL A 451 4.32 -4.68 -19.12
N GLU A 452 3.24 -4.38 -19.85
CA GLU A 452 2.84 -5.17 -21.03
C GLU A 452 3.98 -5.23 -22.05
N TRP A 453 4.55 -4.08 -22.42
CA TRP A 453 5.68 -4.01 -23.34
C TRP A 453 6.90 -4.77 -22.85
N TYR A 454 7.32 -4.57 -21.59
CA TYR A 454 8.51 -5.23 -21.03
C TYR A 454 8.36 -6.75 -21.01
N THR A 455 7.16 -7.22 -20.68
CA THR A 455 6.87 -8.64 -20.50
C THR A 455 6.60 -9.36 -21.82
N MET A 456 5.88 -8.71 -22.74
CA MET A 456 5.43 -9.31 -24.01
C MET A 456 6.30 -8.91 -25.21
N GLY A 457 7.20 -7.95 -25.04
CA GLY A 457 8.06 -7.39 -26.09
C GLY A 457 7.37 -6.34 -26.98
N ALA A 458 6.08 -6.09 -26.76
CA ALA A 458 5.26 -5.11 -27.46
C ALA A 458 4.09 -4.70 -26.56
N THR A 459 3.59 -3.48 -26.72
CA THR A 459 2.29 -3.06 -26.19
C THR A 459 1.34 -2.82 -27.34
N ASN A 460 0.05 -3.13 -27.14
CA ASN A 460 -0.99 -2.90 -28.13
C ASN A 460 -1.63 -1.51 -28.01
N TRP A 461 -1.22 -0.72 -27.01
CA TRP A 461 -1.73 0.63 -26.74
C TRP A 461 -3.23 0.69 -26.40
N VAL A 462 -3.80 -0.43 -25.95
CA VAL A 462 -5.21 -0.60 -25.59
C VAL A 462 -5.32 -1.29 -24.23
N LEU A 463 -5.78 -0.56 -23.22
CA LEU A 463 -5.98 -1.10 -21.88
C LEU A 463 -7.13 -2.11 -21.87
N GLY A 464 -6.86 -3.33 -21.39
CA GLY A 464 -7.82 -4.42 -21.26
C GLY A 464 -7.99 -5.29 -22.51
N ALA A 465 -7.19 -5.08 -23.55
CA ALA A 465 -7.30 -5.86 -24.79
C ALA A 465 -7.10 -7.36 -24.57
N GLY A 466 -6.33 -7.77 -23.55
CA GLY A 466 -6.10 -9.17 -23.20
C GLY A 466 -7.38 -9.95 -22.88
N ILE A 467 -8.42 -9.27 -22.40
CA ILE A 467 -9.74 -9.88 -22.07
C ILE A 467 -10.82 -9.51 -23.08
N GLY A 468 -10.43 -9.00 -24.26
CA GLY A 468 -11.36 -8.59 -25.31
C GLY A 468 -12.09 -7.27 -25.04
N GLU A 469 -11.60 -6.50 -24.07
CA GLU A 469 -12.14 -5.19 -23.74
C GLU A 469 -11.30 -4.06 -24.32
N MET A 470 -11.90 -2.88 -24.41
CA MET A 470 -11.24 -1.65 -24.84
C MET A 470 -11.62 -0.58 -23.84
N LEU A 471 -10.99 -0.60 -22.67
CA LEU A 471 -11.28 0.35 -21.60
C LEU A 471 -10.79 1.74 -21.96
N ARG A 472 -9.56 1.80 -22.49
CA ARG A 472 -8.89 3.01 -22.99
C ARG A 472 -7.96 2.63 -24.12
N ARG A 473 -7.67 3.58 -25.01
CA ARG A 473 -6.68 3.41 -26.06
C ARG A 473 -5.93 4.71 -26.31
N VAL A 474 -4.66 4.59 -26.68
CA VAL A 474 -3.79 5.76 -26.89
C VAL A 474 -3.37 5.92 -28.34
N ASP A 475 -3.85 5.04 -29.22
CA ASP A 475 -3.47 4.97 -30.62
C ASP A 475 -4.47 5.62 -31.59
N GLN A 476 -5.69 5.90 -31.13
CA GLN A 476 -6.78 6.46 -31.93
C GLN A 476 -7.76 7.25 -31.04
N ASP A 477 -8.15 8.48 -31.43
CA ASP A 477 -9.26 9.17 -30.77
C ASP A 477 -10.57 8.39 -30.93
N ASP A 478 -11.11 7.93 -29.81
CA ASP A 478 -12.34 7.15 -29.70
C ASP A 478 -13.55 8.00 -29.27
N GLY A 479 -13.36 9.31 -29.07
CA GLY A 479 -14.40 10.22 -28.61
C GLY A 479 -14.76 10.08 -27.13
N VAL A 480 -14.19 9.10 -26.42
CA VAL A 480 -14.49 8.76 -25.02
C VAL A 480 -13.33 9.14 -24.11
N SER A 481 -12.11 8.86 -24.56
CA SER A 481 -10.88 9.22 -23.87
C SER A 481 -10.44 10.64 -24.23
N SER A 482 -9.62 11.26 -23.38
CA SER A 482 -9.02 12.55 -23.67
C SER A 482 -7.59 12.37 -24.19
N TYR A 483 -7.29 13.05 -25.27
CA TYR A 483 -6.01 13.05 -25.97
C TYR A 483 -5.33 14.42 -25.88
N HIS A 484 -6.09 15.49 -25.63
CA HIS A 484 -5.61 16.88 -25.55
C HIS A 484 -6.13 17.60 -24.32
N GLN A 485 -5.42 18.64 -23.89
CA GLN A 485 -5.90 19.60 -22.89
C GLN A 485 -7.29 20.14 -23.25
N CYS A 486 -7.52 20.39 -24.54
CA CYS A 486 -8.74 20.97 -25.10
C CYS A 486 -9.99 20.12 -24.95
N ASP A 487 -9.87 18.80 -24.82
CA ASP A 487 -11.04 17.92 -24.72
C ASP A 487 -11.80 18.17 -23.41
N GLU A 488 -11.17 18.84 -22.43
CA GLU A 488 -11.81 19.30 -21.19
C GLU A 488 -12.85 20.40 -21.43
N ALA A 489 -12.63 21.27 -22.42
CA ALA A 489 -13.46 22.45 -22.70
C ALA A 489 -14.58 22.18 -23.72
N ALA A 490 -14.45 21.15 -24.55
CA ALA A 490 -15.35 20.87 -25.67
C ALA A 490 -16.76 20.40 -25.27
N GLY A 491 -17.06 20.28 -23.97
CA GLY A 491 -18.38 19.88 -23.50
C GLY A 491 -18.84 18.52 -24.04
N ARG A 492 -17.89 17.62 -24.35
CA ARG A 492 -18.18 16.19 -24.56
C ARG A 492 -19.07 15.75 -23.38
N VAL A 493 -20.20 15.09 -23.66
CA VAL A 493 -21.29 14.92 -22.68
C VAL A 493 -20.77 14.18 -21.44
N GLY A 494 -20.65 14.92 -20.32
CA GLY A 494 -20.11 14.45 -19.04
C GLY A 494 -18.86 15.25 -18.65
N THR A 495 -18.74 15.66 -17.39
CA THR A 495 -17.45 16.13 -16.86
C THR A 495 -16.41 15.05 -17.18
N PRO A 496 -15.26 15.36 -17.81
CA PRO A 496 -14.29 14.32 -18.13
C PRO A 496 -13.99 13.54 -16.87
N SER A 497 -14.23 12.23 -16.89
CA SER A 497 -13.84 11.39 -15.75
C SER A 497 -12.32 11.48 -15.62
N VAL A 498 -11.81 11.32 -14.41
CA VAL A 498 -10.35 11.30 -14.16
C VAL A 498 -9.66 10.24 -15.03
N HIS A 499 -10.35 9.12 -15.28
CA HIS A 499 -9.92 8.07 -16.21
C HIS A 499 -9.78 8.56 -17.65
N ALA A 500 -10.75 9.32 -18.17
CA ALA A 500 -10.68 9.87 -19.52
C ALA A 500 -9.53 10.85 -19.67
N MET A 501 -9.32 11.73 -18.67
CA MET A 501 -8.22 12.70 -18.67
C MET A 501 -6.84 12.03 -18.48
N GLY A 502 -6.75 10.92 -17.75
CA GLY A 502 -5.50 10.19 -17.54
C GLY A 502 -4.88 9.65 -18.83
N ASN A 503 -5.71 9.30 -19.82
CA ASN A 503 -5.26 8.73 -21.10
C ASN A 503 -4.19 9.58 -21.81
N LYS A 504 -4.15 10.90 -21.56
CA LYS A 504 -3.15 11.84 -22.07
C LYS A 504 -1.70 11.42 -21.76
N ILE A 505 -1.41 10.84 -20.59
CA ILE A 505 -0.05 10.32 -20.29
C ILE A 505 0.28 9.16 -21.22
N GLY A 506 -0.67 8.26 -21.47
CA GLY A 506 -0.49 7.16 -22.41
C GLY A 506 -0.20 7.65 -23.83
N VAL A 507 -0.87 8.72 -24.27
CA VAL A 507 -0.59 9.38 -25.56
C VAL A 507 0.83 9.97 -25.59
N VAL A 508 1.24 10.67 -24.53
CA VAL A 508 2.61 11.19 -24.37
C VAL A 508 3.63 10.06 -24.44
N PHE A 509 3.39 8.96 -23.72
CA PHE A 509 4.27 7.80 -23.70
C PHE A 509 4.42 7.19 -25.10
N ARG A 510 3.31 6.97 -25.82
CA ARG A 510 3.35 6.45 -27.19
C ARG A 510 4.10 7.35 -28.15
N MET A 511 3.85 8.67 -28.10
CA MET A 511 4.57 9.63 -28.94
C MET A 511 6.08 9.61 -28.68
N MET A 512 6.49 9.50 -27.40
CA MET A 512 7.91 9.36 -27.05
C MET A 512 8.49 8.02 -27.52
N ALA A 513 7.75 6.92 -27.32
CA ALA A 513 8.19 5.56 -27.61
C ALA A 513 8.31 5.26 -29.12
N GLU A 514 7.35 5.75 -29.91
CA GLU A 514 7.23 5.43 -31.35
C GLU A 514 7.53 6.61 -32.28
N GLY A 515 7.64 7.83 -31.76
CA GLY A 515 7.87 9.03 -32.59
C GLY A 515 6.70 9.35 -33.52
N VAL A 516 5.50 8.87 -33.18
CA VAL A 516 4.28 9.04 -33.97
C VAL A 516 3.62 10.39 -33.74
N ALA A 517 2.75 10.79 -34.67
CA ALA A 517 1.87 11.93 -34.49
C ALA A 517 0.82 11.64 -33.41
N ASN A 518 0.34 12.71 -32.78
CA ASN A 518 -0.80 12.65 -31.86
C ASN A 518 -2.04 12.11 -32.61
N PRO A 519 -2.74 11.08 -32.08
CA PRO A 519 -3.88 10.43 -32.74
C PRO A 519 -5.19 11.25 -32.80
N GLY A 520 -5.18 12.52 -32.40
CA GLY A 520 -6.33 13.42 -32.41
C GLY A 520 -6.93 13.75 -33.77
N ASP A 521 -8.23 14.10 -33.80
CA ASP A 521 -8.82 14.76 -34.97
C ASP A 521 -8.09 16.10 -35.19
N PRO A 522 -7.53 16.37 -36.40
CA PRO A 522 -6.94 17.66 -36.73
C PRO A 522 -7.86 18.87 -36.44
N ALA A 523 -9.18 18.67 -36.42
CA ALA A 523 -10.18 19.68 -36.08
C ALA A 523 -10.28 20.00 -34.57
N ASP A 524 -10.07 19.02 -33.68
CA ASP A 524 -10.04 19.21 -32.22
C ASP A 524 -8.73 19.88 -31.75
N CYS A 525 -7.78 19.94 -32.67
CA CYS A 525 -6.45 20.47 -32.52
C CYS A 525 -6.33 21.99 -32.79
N ASP A 526 -7.44 22.68 -33.05
CA ASP A 526 -7.48 24.14 -33.16
C ASP A 526 -7.40 24.78 -31.78
N LEU A 527 -6.18 24.86 -31.22
CA LEU A 527 -5.86 25.49 -29.93
C LEU A 527 -6.43 26.92 -29.79
N ASN A 528 -6.78 27.57 -30.91
CA ASN A 528 -7.41 28.89 -30.93
C ASN A 528 -8.79 28.91 -30.25
N ASN A 529 -9.49 27.77 -30.22
CA ASN A 529 -10.76 27.64 -29.52
C ASN A 529 -10.62 27.29 -28.02
N CYS A 530 -9.45 26.79 -27.58
CA CYS A 530 -9.22 26.42 -26.18
C CYS A 530 -8.74 27.60 -25.33
N PHE A 531 -7.95 28.49 -25.94
CA PHE A 531 -7.44 29.71 -25.32
C PHE A 531 -8.00 30.93 -26.05
N THR A 532 -9.23 31.33 -25.69
CA THR A 532 -9.86 32.62 -26.01
C THR A 532 -9.16 33.47 -27.09
N GLY A 533 -9.33 33.11 -28.36
CA GLY A 533 -9.57 34.09 -29.43
C GLY A 533 -8.41 34.73 -30.21
N ASP A 534 -7.12 34.58 -29.88
CA ASP A 534 -6.05 35.30 -30.63
C ASP A 534 -4.71 34.54 -30.82
N SER A 535 -4.68 33.22 -30.60
CA SER A 535 -3.46 32.43 -30.87
C SER A 535 -3.29 32.16 -32.38
N PRO A 536 -2.05 32.04 -32.90
CA PRO A 536 -1.83 31.66 -34.30
C PRO A 536 -2.15 30.17 -34.54
N PRO A 537 -2.79 29.81 -35.66
CA PRO A 537 -3.11 28.42 -35.99
C PRO A 537 -1.82 27.60 -36.25
N GLY A 538 -1.74 26.39 -35.67
CA GLY A 538 -0.93 25.30 -36.23
C GLY A 538 0.18 24.71 -35.36
N VAL A 539 -0.16 24.05 -34.24
CA VAL A 539 0.82 23.21 -33.50
C VAL A 539 0.39 21.74 -33.36
N CYS A 540 -0.59 21.28 -34.15
CA CYS A 540 -0.90 19.84 -34.21
C CYS A 540 -0.30 19.11 -35.43
N ASP A 541 0.26 19.86 -36.38
CA ASP A 541 1.04 19.28 -37.49
C ASP A 541 2.47 18.93 -37.07
N SER A 542 2.83 19.17 -35.80
CA SER A 542 4.12 18.74 -35.28
C SER A 542 4.06 17.24 -35.03
N MET A 543 4.57 16.46 -35.99
CA MET A 543 5.40 15.32 -35.60
C MET A 543 6.29 15.79 -34.45
N VAL A 544 6.38 15.00 -33.39
CA VAL A 544 7.29 15.28 -32.26
C VAL A 544 8.74 15.44 -32.76
N PHE A 545 9.03 14.97 -34.00
CA PHE A 545 10.26 15.22 -34.73
C PHE A 545 9.95 15.66 -36.17
N GLY A 546 9.93 16.98 -36.40
CA GLY A 546 10.07 17.50 -37.75
C GLY A 546 11.48 17.18 -38.27
N LEU A 547 11.56 16.25 -39.24
CA LEU A 547 12.75 15.77 -39.98
C LEU A 547 13.42 14.49 -39.42
N GLU A 548 12.90 13.32 -39.81
CA GLU A 548 13.55 11.97 -39.78
C GLU A 548 13.85 11.35 -38.38
N PRO A 549 13.84 10.01 -38.23
CA PRO A 549 13.05 9.32 -37.22
C PRO A 549 13.91 8.62 -36.17
N GLU A 550 14.03 9.16 -34.96
CA GLU A 550 14.51 8.33 -33.84
C GLU A 550 13.61 8.60 -32.63
N ALA A 551 12.52 7.85 -32.57
CA ALA A 551 11.78 7.66 -31.32
C ALA A 551 12.76 7.26 -30.21
N LEU A 552 12.48 7.63 -28.95
CA LEU A 552 13.31 7.21 -27.81
C LEU A 552 13.42 5.68 -27.70
N GLY A 553 12.43 4.98 -28.26
CA GLY A 553 12.16 3.59 -27.97
C GLY A 553 11.39 3.46 -26.66
N THR A 554 10.55 2.43 -26.58
CA THR A 554 9.65 2.22 -25.45
C THR A 554 10.38 2.10 -24.12
N ASP A 555 11.55 1.42 -24.08
CA ASP A 555 12.38 1.28 -22.88
C ASP A 555 12.77 2.64 -22.27
N HIS A 556 13.41 3.49 -23.07
CA HIS A 556 13.89 4.79 -22.61
C HIS A 556 12.73 5.74 -22.28
N ALA A 557 11.64 5.70 -23.06
CA ALA A 557 10.46 6.49 -22.79
C ALA A 557 9.80 6.07 -21.46
N PHE A 558 9.67 4.76 -21.21
CA PHE A 558 9.09 4.24 -19.98
C PHE A 558 9.95 4.58 -18.77
N ARG A 559 11.27 4.30 -18.84
CA ARG A 559 12.24 4.66 -17.80
C ARG A 559 12.19 6.15 -17.47
N PHE A 560 12.21 7.02 -18.48
CA PHE A 560 12.18 8.46 -18.28
C PHE A 560 10.90 8.90 -17.55
N LEU A 561 9.74 8.38 -17.94
CA LEU A 561 8.47 8.73 -17.32
C LEU A 561 8.34 8.13 -15.91
N LEU A 562 8.89 6.95 -15.63
CA LEU A 562 8.99 6.42 -14.26
C LEU A 562 9.86 7.29 -13.37
N GLU A 563 11.03 7.72 -13.85
CA GLU A 563 11.90 8.63 -13.09
C GLU A 563 11.24 10.00 -12.87
N LEU A 564 10.44 10.46 -13.84
CA LEU A 564 9.58 11.64 -13.68
C LEU A 564 8.57 11.46 -12.54
N LEU A 565 7.88 10.33 -12.49
CA LEU A 565 6.97 10.00 -11.39
C LEU A 565 7.68 10.00 -10.04
N TRP A 566 8.87 9.39 -9.93
CA TRP A 566 9.59 9.31 -8.66
C TRP A 566 10.13 10.66 -8.17
N TYR A 567 10.49 11.55 -9.09
CA TYR A 567 10.97 12.89 -8.76
C TYR A 567 9.85 13.83 -8.34
N MET A 568 8.60 13.50 -8.68
CA MET A 568 7.42 14.27 -8.31
C MET A 568 7.10 14.05 -6.83
N THR A 569 7.93 14.58 -5.93
CA THR A 569 7.73 14.55 -4.47
C THR A 569 6.93 15.76 -3.97
N SER A 570 6.45 16.61 -4.87
CA SER A 570 5.73 17.86 -4.57
C SER A 570 4.26 17.69 -4.94
N PRO A 571 3.30 18.29 -4.20
CA PRO A 571 1.87 18.28 -4.52
C PRO A 571 1.53 19.14 -5.76
N SER A 572 2.42 19.17 -6.76
CA SER A 572 2.04 19.52 -8.11
C SER A 572 0.89 18.60 -8.49
N THR A 573 -0.29 19.18 -8.66
CA THR A 573 -1.50 18.43 -9.02
C THR A 573 -2.06 18.94 -10.36
N ALA A 574 -1.22 19.60 -11.15
CA ALA A 574 -1.58 20.20 -12.41
C ALA A 574 -0.69 19.66 -13.53
N TRP A 575 -1.32 19.35 -14.66
CA TRP A 575 -0.64 18.94 -15.88
C TRP A 575 0.42 19.95 -16.35
N ASP A 576 0.19 21.24 -16.10
CA ASP A 576 1.09 22.33 -16.51
C ASP A 576 2.49 22.27 -15.88
N ASP A 577 2.66 21.50 -14.81
CA ASP A 577 3.95 21.37 -14.12
C ASP A 577 4.84 20.27 -14.75
N LEU A 578 4.25 19.29 -15.44
CA LEU A 578 4.97 18.17 -16.06
C LEU A 578 6.06 18.63 -17.04
N PRO A 579 5.82 19.59 -17.96
CA PRO A 579 6.86 20.02 -18.90
C PRO A 579 8.08 20.61 -18.19
N GLY A 580 7.86 21.38 -17.12
CA GLY A 580 8.94 21.97 -16.31
C GLY A 580 9.78 20.90 -15.62
N LEU A 581 9.13 19.88 -15.05
CA LEU A 581 9.80 18.80 -14.33
C LEU A 581 10.55 17.85 -15.28
N ALA A 582 9.95 17.48 -16.41
CA ALA A 582 10.60 16.69 -17.46
C ALA A 582 11.88 17.38 -17.96
N THR A 583 11.84 18.70 -18.08
CA THR A 583 12.98 19.54 -18.48
C THR A 583 14.13 19.48 -17.47
N VAL A 584 13.83 19.46 -16.16
CA VAL A 584 14.84 19.36 -15.10
C VAL A 584 15.46 17.97 -15.07
N LEU A 585 14.65 16.91 -15.16
CA LEU A 585 15.12 15.53 -15.06
C LEU A 585 15.96 15.05 -16.23
N GLY A 586 15.61 15.43 -17.47
CA GLY A 586 16.42 15.00 -18.59
C GLY A 586 17.87 15.45 -18.46
N ARG A 587 18.14 16.58 -17.79
CA ARG A 587 19.50 17.05 -17.50
C ARG A 587 20.26 16.16 -16.52
N SER A 588 19.58 15.57 -15.54
CA SER A 588 20.23 14.73 -14.52
C SER A 588 20.47 13.30 -14.98
N MET A 589 19.64 12.77 -15.87
CA MET A 589 19.69 11.36 -16.27
C MET A 589 20.85 11.03 -17.23
N GLY A 590 21.47 12.02 -17.88
CA GLY A 590 22.60 11.80 -18.78
C GLY A 590 22.33 10.74 -19.85
N LEU A 591 21.06 10.58 -20.26
CA LEU A 591 20.67 9.57 -21.25
C LEU A 591 21.46 9.83 -22.53
N PRO A 592 22.28 8.88 -23.00
CA PRO A 592 23.17 9.11 -24.12
C PRO A 592 22.35 9.39 -25.39
N GLY A 593 22.23 10.66 -25.75
CA GLY A 593 21.83 11.05 -27.10
C GLY A 593 23.01 10.85 -28.04
N LYS A 594 22.77 10.32 -29.24
CA LYS A 594 23.63 10.69 -30.38
C LYS A 594 23.58 12.22 -30.48
N GLU A 595 24.70 12.88 -30.75
CA GLU A 595 24.74 14.33 -30.98
C GLU A 595 23.71 14.72 -32.06
N TYR A 596 22.59 15.32 -31.66
CA TYR A 596 21.53 15.77 -32.58
C TYR A 596 21.91 17.14 -33.14
N GLY A 597 22.10 17.24 -34.45
CA GLY A 597 22.58 18.44 -35.15
C GLY A 597 21.62 19.64 -35.22
N GLY A 598 20.48 19.62 -34.52
CA GLY A 598 19.50 20.72 -34.49
C GLY A 598 19.62 21.58 -33.23
N LYS A 599 19.98 22.87 -33.38
CA LYS A 599 20.19 23.81 -32.26
C LYS A 599 18.85 24.33 -31.74
N VAL A 600 18.43 23.88 -30.56
CA VAL A 600 17.34 24.50 -29.80
C VAL A 600 17.95 25.27 -28.62
N LYS A 601 18.01 26.61 -28.72
CA LYS A 601 18.45 27.48 -27.63
C LYS A 601 17.24 27.88 -26.78
N ILE A 602 17.27 27.55 -25.49
CA ILE A 602 16.22 27.95 -24.54
C ILE A 602 16.83 28.81 -23.43
N ARG A 603 16.16 29.94 -23.12
CA ARG A 603 16.52 30.84 -22.02
C ARG A 603 15.87 30.38 -20.72
N LEU A 604 16.66 30.27 -19.65
CA LEU A 604 16.21 29.88 -18.31
C LEU A 604 15.44 31.01 -17.58
N PRO A 605 14.71 30.70 -16.48
CA PRO A 605 13.92 31.69 -15.75
C PRO A 605 14.76 32.86 -15.19
N ILE A 606 14.04 33.93 -14.87
CA ILE A 606 14.52 35.28 -14.50
C ILE A 606 15.76 35.24 -13.58
N GLY A 607 16.90 35.69 -14.11
CA GLY A 607 18.15 35.91 -13.36
C GLY A 607 19.40 35.24 -13.95
N SER A 608 19.26 34.26 -14.85
CA SER A 608 20.41 33.62 -15.53
C SER A 608 20.69 34.27 -16.90
N PRO A 609 21.90 34.82 -17.13
CA PRO A 609 22.29 35.34 -18.44
C PRO A 609 22.77 34.26 -19.42
N GLN A 610 22.75 32.97 -19.05
CA GLN A 610 23.31 31.89 -19.89
C GLN A 610 22.21 31.15 -20.66
N CYS A 611 22.33 31.12 -21.99
CA CYS A 611 21.60 30.16 -22.84
C CYS A 611 22.29 28.80 -22.72
N VAL A 612 21.51 27.73 -22.56
CA VAL A 612 22.03 26.36 -22.51
C VAL A 612 21.61 25.66 -23.79
N ASP A 613 22.57 25.09 -24.50
CA ASP A 613 22.30 24.26 -25.68
C ASP A 613 21.75 22.90 -25.22
N TYR A 614 20.60 22.47 -25.75
CA TYR A 614 19.86 21.28 -25.30
C TYR A 614 20.28 19.95 -25.97
N HIS A 615 21.43 19.91 -26.66
CA HIS A 615 21.80 18.81 -27.56
C HIS A 615 21.98 17.42 -26.90
N ASP A 616 22.11 17.35 -25.58
CA ASP A 616 22.57 16.13 -24.91
C ASP A 616 21.45 15.33 -24.20
N PHE A 617 20.17 15.75 -24.31
CA PHE A 617 19.09 15.16 -23.49
C PHE A 617 17.84 14.79 -24.31
N ALA A 618 17.93 13.70 -25.07
CA ALA A 618 16.82 13.18 -25.89
C ALA A 618 15.52 12.93 -25.08
N GLY A 619 15.63 12.48 -23.83
CA GLY A 619 14.48 12.26 -22.94
C GLY A 619 13.67 13.53 -22.66
N ALA A 620 14.33 14.58 -22.17
CA ALA A 620 13.67 15.86 -21.88
C ALA A 620 13.07 16.50 -23.13
N SER A 621 13.80 16.49 -24.26
CA SER A 621 13.29 17.03 -25.51
C SER A 621 12.02 16.32 -25.96
N SER A 622 12.02 14.99 -25.93
CA SER A 622 10.86 14.20 -26.39
C SER A 622 9.65 14.37 -25.48
N ALA A 623 9.84 14.33 -24.16
CA ALA A 623 8.76 14.57 -23.21
C ALA A 623 8.20 15.99 -23.33
N HIS A 624 9.07 16.98 -23.49
CA HIS A 624 8.67 18.38 -23.68
C HIS A 624 7.81 18.56 -24.93
N VAL A 625 8.25 18.01 -26.06
CA VAL A 625 7.52 18.12 -27.32
C VAL A 625 6.21 17.32 -27.25
N ALA A 626 6.23 16.12 -26.67
CA ALA A 626 5.03 15.31 -26.47
C ALA A 626 3.98 16.01 -25.58
N LEU A 627 4.40 16.60 -24.45
CA LEU A 627 3.50 17.35 -23.56
C LEU A 627 2.97 18.63 -24.22
N THR A 628 3.81 19.31 -25.01
CA THR A 628 3.37 20.48 -25.79
C THR A 628 2.36 20.08 -26.86
N ALA A 629 2.54 18.93 -27.51
CA ALA A 629 1.66 18.42 -28.57
C ALA A 629 0.26 18.03 -28.06
N ILE A 630 0.11 17.72 -26.77
CA ILE A 630 -1.20 17.52 -26.13
C ILE A 630 -1.75 18.80 -25.48
N GLY A 631 -1.13 19.96 -25.73
CA GLY A 631 -1.63 21.27 -25.30
C GLY A 631 -1.07 21.79 -23.98
N TYR A 632 -0.06 21.17 -23.36
CA TYR A 632 0.57 21.69 -22.14
C TYR A 632 1.93 22.34 -22.47
N PRO A 633 1.96 23.58 -23.01
CA PRO A 633 3.22 24.28 -23.18
C PRO A 633 3.81 24.63 -21.80
N PRO A 634 5.14 24.77 -21.67
CA PRO A 634 5.76 25.21 -20.43
C PRO A 634 5.18 26.56 -19.96
N ASN A 635 4.77 26.62 -18.69
CA ASN A 635 4.22 27.83 -18.05
C ASN A 635 5.18 29.03 -17.96
N HIS A 636 6.42 28.88 -18.43
CA HIS A 636 7.34 29.99 -18.59
C HIS A 636 7.26 30.48 -20.04
N GLN A 637 6.92 31.76 -20.23
CA GLN A 637 7.32 32.49 -21.42
C GLN A 637 8.80 32.20 -21.67
N LEU A 638 9.08 31.34 -22.64
CA LEU A 638 10.38 31.21 -23.25
C LEU A 638 10.62 32.55 -23.96
N ILE A 639 11.29 33.47 -23.25
CA ILE A 639 11.54 34.83 -23.73
C ILE A 639 12.48 34.74 -24.93
N GLY A 640 11.89 34.66 -26.13
CA GLY A 640 12.48 34.95 -27.43
C GLY A 640 13.66 34.06 -27.87
N PRO A 641 14.00 34.09 -29.17
CA PRO A 641 15.24 33.48 -29.65
C PRO A 641 16.44 34.11 -28.93
N CYS A 642 17.34 33.27 -28.39
CA CYS A 642 18.68 33.71 -28.01
C CYS A 642 19.43 34.10 -29.30
N GLU A 643 19.78 35.38 -29.48
CA GLU A 643 20.69 35.83 -30.55
C GLU A 643 21.99 35.00 -30.58
#